data_AF-A0A222WTG0-F1
#
_entry.id   AF-A0A222WTG0-F1
#
_cell.length_a   1.000
_cell.length_b   1.000
_cell.length_c   1.000
_cell.angle_alpha   90.00
_cell.angle_beta   90.00
_cell.angle_gamma   90.00
#
_symmetry.space_group_name_H-M   'P 1'
#
loop_
_entity.id
_entity.type
_entity.pdbx_description
1 polymer ?
#
loop_
_entity_poly.entity_id
_entity_poly.type
_entity_poly.pdbx_seq_one_letter_code
_entity_poly.pdbx_strand_id
1 'polypeptide(L)'
;MEIIYQTNRTMLFEEINPEKLDLITIVGDVKGIDSLSDEKIKEINQHLLVRSFDEFLDKFSPTVYSFFNAANQKVVYTIKKPEGIDEDSISEIRINQSNDFLKMLFTLIDTKRSQGITNVDFKFENLLDMISPKKVMDDIRQVRKEIHYMYGEYDKLDDGDPKKLDMGDKLNGMFEEASQNYNNVMAMLPLAIEDIKTRLLLGGAQEENSGELIQVGMLSIGESGELKIIEAPKSESTELMLLDENSTGDLSQVFEEDYNSITDTPSDYVKDLVVRTFVPLPAVQTKVDTAVEVQNYNTYLEFYKNAKDDFVKAVKPLVEKILGVKMFFDQYATKSKGMLPTMLVANNKLDMLVKSSNIPRLETYLNTVNAKNEFSDTIWFGIVPSIELEAAGKVKVTRERFKGNEKVVKQGGNSMESLSMLLQVVKDYKIQMFFNFESGEETTFNSMATAGIDKYIDKCSTLVRREYSEFAIPCVPNFTIIPKDKSGVIIDSKMLQTESGVQLSKEKEDILKLWIEGVYVGAAYVAAGLVSAYQCPEYLRETFKTVNKNYPGVRFDIEAGDNSLRTVTTMAKEITGFTNTIKDAINRKNFGFVFSSENAQLQDKDIRRITVYKARSMAMSEDGFDSIYKTLVSTYIERILRYQTGDFKHENIVRFFSNNPSSQKSKWLGSRGSVNSIIQDGDDMSFIIDEKSNMCHIDLVFNGNVKNLEVMITKGTSSVKS
;
A
#
# COMPACT_ATOMS: atom_id res chain seq x y z
N MET A 1 30.03 -22.56 0.79
CA MET A 1 30.35 -22.39 2.22
C MET A 1 29.60 -21.16 2.66
N GLU A 2 28.28 -21.30 2.85
CA GLU A 2 27.39 -20.19 3.17
C GLU A 2 26.75 -20.52 4.51
N ILE A 3 26.93 -19.64 5.48
CA ILE A 3 26.63 -19.92 6.90
C ILE A 3 25.38 -19.16 7.35
N ILE A 4 25.16 -17.96 6.82
CA ILE A 4 23.92 -17.21 6.97
C ILE A 4 23.49 -16.78 5.57
N TYR A 5 22.42 -17.38 5.07
CA TYR A 5 21.89 -17.15 3.72
C TYR A 5 20.88 -15.99 3.66
N GLN A 6 20.46 -15.47 4.81
CA GLN A 6 19.31 -14.60 4.95
C GLN A 6 19.62 -13.52 5.98
N THR A 7 19.72 -12.27 5.53
CA THR A 7 20.00 -11.10 6.39
C THR A 7 19.00 -9.96 6.22
N ASN A 8 17.83 -10.24 5.62
CA ASN A 8 16.87 -9.22 5.20
C ASN A 8 15.42 -9.51 5.60
N ARG A 9 15.23 -10.30 6.67
CA ARG A 9 13.89 -10.66 7.14
C ARG A 9 13.44 -9.56 8.07
N THR A 10 12.30 -8.99 7.75
CA THR A 10 11.79 -7.77 8.37
C THR A 10 10.48 -8.08 9.08
N MET A 11 10.28 -7.58 10.28
CA MET A 11 9.01 -7.69 11.00
C MET A 11 8.25 -6.37 10.93
N LEU A 12 6.97 -6.41 10.51
CA LEU A 12 6.09 -5.24 10.51
C LEU A 12 5.22 -5.24 11.77
N PHE A 13 5.36 -4.20 12.59
CA PHE A 13 4.57 -4.01 13.82
C PHE A 13 3.35 -3.14 13.53
N GLU A 14 2.38 -3.70 12.80
CA GLU A 14 1.14 -3.03 12.44
C GLU A 14 -0.03 -4.03 12.32
N GLU A 15 -1.25 -3.57 12.67
CA GLU A 15 -2.52 -4.26 12.41
C GLU A 15 -3.00 -3.94 10.99
N ILE A 16 -3.18 -4.98 10.16
CA ILE A 16 -3.62 -4.87 8.77
C ILE A 16 -5.08 -5.27 8.64
N ASN A 17 -5.44 -6.44 9.18
CA ASN A 17 -6.81 -6.94 9.19
C ASN A 17 -7.10 -7.60 10.54
N PRO A 18 -7.95 -7.01 11.41
CA PRO A 18 -8.25 -7.55 12.73
C PRO A 18 -8.97 -8.90 12.70
N GLU A 19 -9.58 -9.28 11.57
CA GLU A 19 -10.26 -10.57 11.40
C GLU A 19 -9.29 -11.73 11.06
N LYS A 20 -8.02 -11.41 10.78
CA LYS A 20 -6.98 -12.41 10.52
C LYS A 20 -6.16 -12.66 11.77
N LEU A 21 -5.58 -13.86 11.85
CA LEU A 21 -4.69 -14.24 12.96
C LEU A 21 -3.55 -13.23 13.12
N ASP A 22 -3.15 -13.01 14.36
CA ASP A 22 -2.02 -12.17 14.74
C ASP A 22 -0.95 -12.99 15.46
N LEU A 23 0.26 -12.45 15.56
CA LEU A 23 1.40 -13.16 16.16
C LEU A 23 1.12 -13.63 17.58
N ILE A 24 0.52 -12.78 18.41
CA ILE A 24 0.30 -13.05 19.83
C ILE A 24 -0.74 -14.16 20.01
N THR A 25 -1.72 -14.24 19.11
CA THR A 25 -2.73 -15.30 19.09
C THR A 25 -2.13 -16.65 18.69
N ILE A 26 -1.30 -16.70 17.63
CA ILE A 26 -0.71 -17.97 17.16
C ILE A 26 0.31 -18.53 18.16
N VAL A 27 1.11 -17.65 18.77
CA VAL A 27 2.08 -18.01 19.82
C VAL A 27 1.37 -18.62 21.04
N GLY A 28 0.23 -18.06 21.44
CA GLY A 28 -0.57 -18.60 22.54
C GLY A 28 0.05 -18.38 23.92
N ASP A 29 -0.29 -19.25 24.89
CA ASP A 29 0.27 -19.19 26.25
C ASP A 29 1.71 -19.72 26.28
N VAL A 30 2.59 -18.97 26.95
CA VAL A 30 4.04 -19.23 27.01
C VAL A 30 4.55 -19.45 28.43
N LYS A 31 3.66 -19.66 29.40
CA LYS A 31 4.07 -19.92 30.79
C LYS A 31 4.98 -21.15 30.88
N GLY A 32 6.23 -20.91 31.28
CA GLY A 32 7.23 -21.96 31.49
C GLY A 32 7.87 -22.50 30.21
N ILE A 33 7.70 -21.82 29.06
CA ILE A 33 8.40 -22.15 27.82
C ILE A 33 9.20 -20.94 27.32
N ASP A 34 10.47 -21.16 27.00
CA ASP A 34 11.36 -20.10 26.50
C ASP A 34 11.51 -20.12 24.97
N SER A 35 10.99 -21.16 24.31
CA SER A 35 11.02 -21.31 22.85
C SER A 35 9.81 -22.09 22.31
N LEU A 36 9.49 -21.85 21.05
CA LEU A 36 8.41 -22.49 20.30
C LEU A 36 8.92 -23.72 19.54
N SER A 37 8.00 -24.64 19.27
CA SER A 37 8.25 -25.80 18.40
C SER A 37 8.37 -25.39 16.93
N ASP A 38 9.03 -26.23 16.13
CA ASP A 38 9.18 -25.99 14.69
C ASP A 38 7.82 -25.98 13.96
N GLU A 39 6.84 -26.75 14.44
CA GLU A 39 5.47 -26.73 13.94
C GLU A 39 4.81 -25.36 14.14
N LYS A 40 5.00 -24.75 15.32
CA LYS A 40 4.51 -23.40 15.61
C LYS A 40 5.19 -22.34 14.75
N ILE A 41 6.49 -22.46 14.50
CA ILE A 41 7.20 -21.55 13.58
C ILE A 41 6.69 -21.71 12.14
N LYS A 42 6.39 -22.93 11.69
CA LYS A 42 5.77 -23.17 10.38
C LYS A 42 4.37 -22.55 10.29
N GLU A 43 3.55 -22.69 11.32
CA GLU A 43 2.21 -22.08 11.40
C GLU A 43 2.31 -20.54 11.35
N ILE A 44 3.20 -19.94 12.13
CA ILE A 44 3.47 -18.49 12.09
C ILE A 44 3.89 -18.07 10.68
N ASN A 45 4.82 -18.78 10.05
CA ASN A 45 5.27 -18.47 8.70
C ASN A 45 4.15 -18.64 7.65
N GLN A 46 3.29 -19.65 7.81
CA GLN A 46 2.17 -19.90 6.90
C GLN A 46 1.20 -18.71 6.90
N HIS A 47 0.83 -18.20 8.08
CA HIS A 47 -0.16 -17.14 8.21
C HIS A 47 0.41 -15.72 8.10
N LEU A 48 1.63 -15.48 8.59
CA LEU A 48 2.13 -14.12 8.84
C LEU A 48 3.35 -13.71 8.00
N LEU A 49 4.11 -14.67 7.45
CA LEU A 49 5.28 -14.37 6.62
C LEU A 49 4.86 -14.19 5.17
N VAL A 50 5.27 -13.12 4.53
CA VAL A 50 5.00 -12.82 3.12
C VAL A 50 6.31 -12.53 2.38
N ARG A 51 6.40 -12.98 1.13
CA ARG A 51 7.58 -12.87 0.26
C ARG A 51 7.36 -11.95 -0.94
N SER A 52 6.13 -11.48 -1.12
CA SER A 52 5.72 -10.55 -2.16
C SER A 52 4.54 -9.72 -1.69
N PHE A 53 4.26 -8.63 -2.42
CA PHE A 53 3.08 -7.82 -2.18
C PHE A 53 1.78 -8.58 -2.48
N ASP A 54 1.77 -9.47 -3.47
CA ASP A 54 0.58 -10.25 -3.84
C ASP A 54 0.24 -11.28 -2.76
N GLU A 55 1.25 -12.00 -2.25
CA GLU A 55 1.08 -12.91 -1.12
C GLU A 55 0.55 -12.18 0.13
N PHE A 56 0.92 -10.91 0.31
CA PHE A 56 0.38 -10.07 1.38
C PHE A 56 -1.11 -9.77 1.21
N LEU A 57 -1.54 -9.37 0.01
CA LEU A 57 -2.95 -9.12 -0.27
C LEU A 57 -3.78 -10.40 -0.08
N ASP A 58 -3.26 -11.55 -0.50
CA ASP A 58 -3.94 -12.83 -0.36
C ASP A 58 -4.10 -13.25 1.11
N LYS A 59 -2.99 -13.25 1.88
CA LYS A 59 -3.01 -13.71 3.28
C LYS A 59 -3.82 -12.80 4.20
N PHE A 60 -3.60 -11.49 4.11
CA PHE A 60 -4.25 -10.54 5.01
C PHE A 60 -5.62 -10.08 4.53
N SER A 61 -5.93 -10.23 3.24
CA SER A 61 -7.21 -9.86 2.62
C SER A 61 -7.77 -8.54 3.20
N PRO A 62 -7.08 -7.39 3.04
CA PRO A 62 -7.52 -6.14 3.66
C PRO A 62 -8.95 -5.77 3.20
N THR A 63 -9.85 -5.50 4.15
CA THR A 63 -11.28 -5.32 3.87
C THR A 63 -11.82 -4.05 4.52
N VAL A 64 -12.70 -3.35 3.82
CA VAL A 64 -13.58 -2.32 4.36
C VAL A 64 -15.00 -2.85 4.34
N TYR A 65 -15.72 -2.71 5.44
CA TYR A 65 -17.11 -3.12 5.56
C TYR A 65 -18.03 -1.92 5.33
N SER A 66 -19.10 -2.11 4.57
CA SER A 66 -20.14 -1.10 4.39
C SER A 66 -21.52 -1.61 4.74
N PHE A 67 -22.37 -0.73 5.24
CA PHE A 67 -23.79 -1.01 5.48
C PHE A 67 -24.61 0.28 5.35
N PHE A 68 -25.90 0.16 5.03
CA PHE A 68 -26.79 1.30 4.92
C PHE A 68 -27.44 1.63 6.26
N ASN A 69 -27.29 2.87 6.72
CA ASN A 69 -27.95 3.37 7.92
C ASN A 69 -29.24 4.11 7.53
N ALA A 70 -30.38 3.45 7.72
CA ALA A 70 -31.69 4.00 7.39
C ALA A 70 -32.07 5.25 8.22
N ALA A 71 -31.52 5.42 9.42
CA ALA A 71 -31.87 6.54 10.30
C ALA A 71 -31.31 7.88 9.80
N ASN A 72 -30.14 7.87 9.15
CA ASN A 72 -29.52 9.06 8.59
C ASN A 72 -29.41 9.03 7.05
N GLN A 73 -29.93 7.98 6.40
CA GLN A 73 -29.94 7.78 4.96
C GLN A 73 -28.54 7.81 4.34
N LYS A 74 -27.54 7.21 5.01
CA LYS A 74 -26.14 7.18 4.57
C LYS A 74 -25.55 5.78 4.57
N VAL A 75 -24.62 5.57 3.65
CA VAL A 75 -23.73 4.40 3.70
C VAL A 75 -22.63 4.67 4.72
N VAL A 76 -22.45 3.75 5.65
CA VAL A 76 -21.39 3.81 6.66
C VAL A 76 -20.28 2.86 6.25
N TYR A 77 -19.03 3.33 6.30
CA TYR A 77 -17.83 2.53 6.00
C TYR A 77 -16.98 2.36 7.25
N THR A 78 -16.49 1.15 7.49
CA THR A 78 -15.70 0.80 8.67
C THR A 78 -14.59 -0.20 8.31
N ILE A 79 -13.43 -0.09 8.98
CA ILE A 79 -12.31 -1.04 8.79
C ILE A 79 -12.54 -2.31 9.63
N LYS A 80 -13.26 -2.20 10.75
CA LYS A 80 -13.62 -3.32 11.61
C LYS A 80 -15.01 -3.81 11.25
N LYS A 81 -15.20 -5.13 11.24
CA LYS A 81 -16.54 -5.69 11.01
C LYS A 81 -17.48 -5.15 12.10
N PRO A 82 -18.61 -4.52 11.75
CA PRO A 82 -19.51 -3.98 12.75
C PRO A 82 -20.20 -5.11 13.53
N GLU A 83 -20.20 -5.01 14.86
CA GLU A 83 -20.88 -5.97 15.74
C GLU A 83 -22.37 -5.61 15.89
N GLY A 84 -23.24 -6.63 15.90
CA GLY A 84 -24.68 -6.44 16.12
C GLY A 84 -25.50 -6.02 14.89
N ILE A 85 -24.88 -6.01 13.71
CA ILE A 85 -25.57 -5.89 12.41
C ILE A 85 -25.63 -7.28 11.79
N ASP A 86 -26.76 -7.58 11.15
CA ASP A 86 -26.96 -8.85 10.43
C ASP A 86 -25.96 -9.01 9.29
N GLU A 87 -25.43 -10.22 9.08
CA GLU A 87 -24.34 -10.45 8.12
C GLU A 87 -24.78 -10.14 6.69
N ASP A 88 -26.03 -10.44 6.34
CA ASP A 88 -26.61 -10.17 5.02
C ASP A 88 -26.76 -8.67 4.73
N SER A 89 -26.69 -7.83 5.77
CA SER A 89 -26.75 -6.36 5.66
C SER A 89 -25.36 -5.71 5.56
N ILE A 90 -24.28 -6.48 5.65
CA ILE A 90 -22.90 -6.00 5.60
C ILE A 90 -22.28 -6.40 4.26
N SER A 91 -21.84 -5.41 3.50
CA SER A 91 -21.05 -5.64 2.29
C SER A 91 -19.56 -5.58 2.58
N GLU A 92 -18.81 -6.56 2.09
CA GLU A 92 -17.35 -6.59 2.18
C GLU A 92 -16.70 -5.99 0.93
N ILE A 93 -15.90 -4.95 1.09
CA ILE A 93 -15.13 -4.32 0.03
C ILE A 93 -13.66 -4.69 0.23
N ARG A 94 -13.19 -5.70 -0.52
CA ARG A 94 -11.79 -6.12 -0.50
C ARG A 94 -10.91 -5.08 -1.19
N ILE A 95 -9.83 -4.68 -0.52
CA ILE A 95 -8.83 -3.74 -1.03
C ILE A 95 -7.66 -4.53 -1.61
N ASN A 96 -7.89 -5.10 -2.78
CA ASN A 96 -6.93 -5.91 -3.54
C ASN A 96 -6.57 -5.21 -4.87
N GLN A 97 -5.87 -5.91 -5.76
CA GLN A 97 -5.50 -5.36 -7.08
C GLN A 97 -6.70 -5.04 -7.97
N SER A 98 -7.91 -5.57 -7.73
CA SER A 98 -9.09 -5.25 -8.54
C SER A 98 -9.77 -3.93 -8.12
N ASN A 99 -9.50 -3.43 -6.90
CA ASN A 99 -10.08 -2.20 -6.37
C ASN A 99 -9.61 -0.94 -7.14
N ASP A 100 -10.55 -0.13 -7.64
CA ASP A 100 -10.26 1.04 -8.48
C ASP A 100 -9.44 2.13 -7.78
N PHE A 101 -9.70 2.38 -6.50
CA PHE A 101 -8.97 3.37 -5.74
C PHE A 101 -7.49 2.95 -5.58
N LEU A 102 -7.24 1.67 -5.28
CA LEU A 102 -5.89 1.14 -5.20
C LEU A 102 -5.18 1.10 -6.57
N LYS A 103 -5.88 0.67 -7.63
CA LYS A 103 -5.36 0.68 -9.01
C LYS A 103 -4.95 2.08 -9.46
N MET A 104 -5.79 3.08 -9.19
CA MET A 104 -5.49 4.49 -9.49
C MET A 104 -4.19 4.92 -8.78
N LEU A 105 -4.02 4.59 -7.51
CA LEU A 105 -2.82 4.93 -6.75
C LEU A 105 -1.57 4.25 -7.30
N PHE A 106 -1.66 2.96 -7.69
CA PHE A 106 -0.55 2.27 -8.34
C PHE A 106 -0.19 2.90 -9.68
N THR A 107 -1.20 3.18 -10.51
CA THR A 107 -1.02 3.85 -11.80
C THR A 107 -0.35 5.21 -11.63
N LEU A 108 -0.74 5.97 -10.60
CA LEU A 108 -0.13 7.24 -10.26
C LEU A 108 1.35 7.07 -9.89
N ILE A 109 1.65 6.14 -8.97
CA ILE A 109 3.03 5.86 -8.54
C ILE A 109 3.89 5.46 -9.74
N ASP A 110 3.42 4.53 -10.57
CA ASP A 110 4.18 4.01 -11.71
C ASP A 110 4.32 5.05 -12.84
N THR A 111 3.31 5.88 -13.07
CA THR A 111 3.38 6.99 -14.04
C THR A 111 4.36 8.06 -13.56
N LYS A 112 4.29 8.45 -12.29
CA LYS A 112 5.24 9.41 -11.71
C LYS A 112 6.65 8.83 -11.69
N ARG A 113 6.78 7.53 -11.42
CA ARG A 113 8.04 6.78 -11.48
C ARG A 113 8.61 6.77 -12.90
N SER A 114 7.82 6.52 -13.94
CA SER A 114 8.32 6.48 -15.32
C SER A 114 8.73 7.87 -15.83
N GLN A 115 7.96 8.91 -15.50
CA GLN A 115 8.25 10.29 -15.90
C GLN A 115 9.45 10.87 -15.12
N GLY A 116 9.56 10.54 -13.83
CA GLY A 116 10.63 11.04 -12.96
C GLY A 116 10.54 12.54 -12.66
N ILE A 117 9.32 13.11 -12.71
CA ILE A 117 9.05 14.53 -12.48
C ILE A 117 8.58 14.78 -11.03
N THR A 118 8.68 16.05 -10.60
CA THR A 118 8.34 16.46 -9.23
C THR A 118 6.83 16.53 -8.99
N ASN A 119 6.40 16.68 -7.72
CA ASN A 119 4.99 16.88 -7.40
C ASN A 119 4.41 18.15 -8.02
N VAL A 120 5.21 19.20 -8.18
CA VAL A 120 4.75 20.48 -8.74
C VAL A 120 4.44 20.34 -10.22
N ASP A 121 5.24 19.58 -10.96
CA ASP A 121 5.12 19.43 -12.41
C ASP A 121 4.15 18.31 -12.82
N PHE A 122 3.84 17.39 -11.91
CA PHE A 122 2.94 16.26 -12.18
C PHE A 122 1.47 16.71 -12.28
N LYS A 123 0.78 16.20 -13.31
CA LYS A 123 -0.65 16.46 -13.57
C LYS A 123 -1.52 15.36 -12.93
N PHE A 124 -1.89 15.59 -11.67
CA PHE A 124 -2.71 14.64 -10.89
C PHE A 124 -4.13 14.47 -11.45
N GLU A 125 -4.74 15.57 -11.89
CA GLU A 125 -6.14 15.65 -12.32
C GLU A 125 -6.53 14.53 -13.31
N ASN A 126 -5.71 14.29 -14.34
CA ASN A 126 -5.99 13.28 -15.37
C ASN A 126 -6.08 11.84 -14.84
N LEU A 127 -5.35 11.51 -13.78
CA LEU A 127 -5.35 10.16 -13.20
C LEU A 127 -6.37 10.04 -12.07
N LEU A 128 -6.69 11.15 -11.40
CA LEU A 128 -7.71 11.20 -10.35
C LEU A 128 -9.12 10.94 -10.91
N ASP A 129 -9.36 11.23 -12.18
CA ASP A 129 -10.61 10.93 -12.88
C ASP A 129 -10.88 9.43 -13.04
N MET A 130 -9.93 8.54 -12.69
CA MET A 130 -10.11 7.07 -12.77
C MET A 130 -11.25 6.54 -11.90
N ILE A 131 -11.66 7.27 -10.87
CA ILE A 131 -12.77 6.90 -9.97
C ILE A 131 -14.07 7.68 -10.25
N SER A 132 -14.12 8.44 -11.35
CA SER A 132 -15.31 9.17 -11.79
C SER A 132 -16.36 8.24 -12.42
N PRO A 133 -17.67 8.55 -12.35
CA PRO A 133 -18.73 7.78 -13.01
C PRO A 133 -18.49 7.61 -14.52
N LYS A 134 -17.97 8.67 -15.15
CA LYS A 134 -17.62 8.66 -16.57
C LYS A 134 -16.61 7.56 -16.91
N LYS A 135 -15.57 7.38 -16.09
CA LYS A 135 -14.56 6.33 -16.33
C LYS A 135 -15.16 4.94 -16.20
N VAL A 136 -15.99 4.71 -15.17
CA VAL A 136 -16.73 3.46 -14.99
C VAL A 136 -17.54 3.13 -16.25
N MET A 137 -18.22 4.12 -16.83
CA MET A 137 -18.95 3.93 -18.09
C MET A 137 -18.06 3.64 -19.29
N ASP A 138 -16.91 4.29 -19.42
CA ASP A 138 -15.99 4.03 -20.53
C ASP A 138 -15.45 2.59 -20.46
N ASP A 139 -15.18 2.08 -19.25
CA ASP A 139 -14.76 0.69 -19.04
C ASP A 139 -15.91 -0.29 -19.37
N ILE A 140 -17.14 0.03 -18.98
CA ILE A 140 -18.32 -0.78 -19.29
C ILE A 140 -18.66 -0.76 -20.77
N ARG A 141 -18.47 0.38 -21.47
CA ARG A 141 -18.60 0.44 -22.94
C ARG A 141 -17.60 -0.48 -23.63
N GLN A 142 -16.40 -0.65 -23.06
CA GLN A 142 -15.40 -1.56 -23.59
C GLN A 142 -15.82 -3.02 -23.36
N VAL A 143 -16.17 -3.39 -22.12
CA VAL A 143 -16.71 -4.72 -21.80
C VAL A 143 -17.90 -5.07 -22.68
N ARG A 144 -18.82 -4.12 -22.86
CA ARG A 144 -19.96 -4.26 -23.77
C ARG A 144 -19.54 -4.61 -25.19
N LYS A 145 -18.57 -3.87 -25.77
CA LYS A 145 -18.09 -4.18 -27.14
C LYS A 145 -17.52 -5.58 -27.23
N GLU A 146 -16.82 -6.03 -26.19
CA GLU A 146 -16.25 -7.37 -26.11
C GLU A 146 -17.34 -8.44 -26.01
N ILE A 147 -18.36 -8.25 -25.15
CA ILE A 147 -19.51 -9.16 -25.04
C ILE A 147 -20.26 -9.25 -26.37
N HIS A 148 -20.58 -8.12 -26.99
CA HIS A 148 -21.28 -8.09 -28.30
C HIS A 148 -20.47 -8.79 -29.40
N TYR A 149 -19.15 -8.57 -29.46
CA TYR A 149 -18.28 -9.24 -30.42
C TYR A 149 -18.23 -10.76 -30.16
N MET A 150 -17.98 -11.15 -28.91
CA MET A 150 -17.87 -12.56 -28.53
C MET A 150 -19.19 -13.31 -28.71
N TYR A 151 -20.32 -12.69 -28.36
CA TYR A 151 -21.64 -13.26 -28.56
C TYR A 151 -21.98 -13.39 -30.04
N GLY A 152 -21.67 -12.37 -30.85
CA GLY A 152 -21.86 -12.44 -32.30
C GLY A 152 -21.02 -13.52 -32.97
N GLU A 153 -19.83 -13.85 -32.44
CA GLU A 153 -19.06 -15.00 -32.92
C GLU A 153 -19.59 -16.34 -32.38
N TYR A 154 -20.09 -16.36 -31.14
CA TYR A 154 -20.73 -17.53 -30.53
C TYR A 154 -21.99 -17.96 -31.29
N ASP A 155 -22.83 -17.01 -31.68
CA ASP A 155 -24.10 -17.25 -32.37
C ASP A 155 -23.92 -17.82 -33.80
N LYS A 156 -22.79 -17.52 -34.44
CA LYS A 156 -22.45 -18.03 -35.78
C LYS A 156 -22.04 -19.51 -35.79
N LEU A 157 -21.81 -20.12 -34.63
CA LEU A 157 -21.32 -21.50 -34.51
C LEU A 157 -22.49 -22.47 -34.28
N ASP A 158 -22.34 -23.69 -34.81
CA ASP A 158 -23.34 -24.74 -34.63
C ASP A 158 -23.36 -25.30 -33.20
N ASP A 159 -24.53 -25.73 -32.75
CA ASP A 159 -24.70 -26.33 -31.42
C ASP A 159 -23.89 -27.64 -31.31
N GLY A 160 -23.03 -27.70 -30.28
CA GLY A 160 -22.12 -28.82 -30.03
C GLY A 160 -20.72 -28.68 -30.64
N ASP A 161 -20.40 -27.60 -31.36
CA ASP A 161 -19.02 -27.28 -31.75
C ASP A 161 -18.16 -27.01 -30.49
N PRO A 162 -17.03 -27.73 -30.28
CA PRO A 162 -16.10 -27.44 -29.18
C PRO A 162 -15.67 -25.97 -29.09
N LYS A 163 -15.56 -25.25 -30.23
CA LYS A 163 -15.24 -23.82 -30.23
C LYS A 163 -16.37 -22.95 -29.71
N LYS A 164 -17.63 -23.35 -29.94
CA LYS A 164 -18.79 -22.66 -29.38
C LYS A 164 -18.82 -22.82 -27.86
N LEU A 165 -18.48 -24.03 -27.37
CA LEU A 165 -18.34 -24.30 -25.94
C LEU A 165 -17.20 -23.48 -25.31
N ASP A 166 -16.02 -23.44 -25.93
CA ASP A 166 -14.89 -22.61 -25.46
C ASP A 166 -15.22 -21.11 -25.43
N MET A 167 -16.03 -20.63 -26.39
CA MET A 167 -16.54 -19.25 -26.41
C MET A 167 -17.61 -19.03 -25.34
N GLY A 168 -18.48 -20.01 -25.11
CA GLY A 168 -19.46 -20.01 -24.02
C GLY A 168 -18.79 -19.88 -22.66
N ASP A 169 -17.71 -20.63 -22.39
CA ASP A 169 -16.95 -20.52 -21.14
C ASP A 169 -16.39 -19.11 -20.91
N LYS A 170 -15.91 -18.46 -21.99
CA LYS A 170 -15.43 -17.07 -21.91
C LYS A 170 -16.57 -16.08 -21.67
N LEU A 171 -17.69 -16.24 -22.38
CA LEU A 171 -18.88 -15.41 -22.19
C LEU A 171 -19.42 -15.54 -20.76
N ASN A 172 -19.52 -16.77 -20.23
CA ASN A 172 -19.89 -17.02 -18.83
C ASN A 172 -18.97 -16.28 -17.87
N GLY A 173 -17.65 -16.29 -18.10
CA GLY A 173 -16.71 -15.52 -17.30
C GLY A 173 -16.95 -14.00 -17.34
N MET A 174 -17.31 -13.46 -18.51
CA MET A 174 -17.63 -12.04 -18.67
C MET A 174 -18.97 -11.65 -18.04
N PHE A 175 -19.99 -12.50 -18.14
CA PHE A 175 -21.28 -12.30 -17.49
C PHE A 175 -21.14 -12.39 -15.96
N GLU A 176 -20.38 -13.36 -15.45
CA GLU A 176 -20.06 -13.46 -14.02
C GLU A 176 -19.36 -12.20 -13.48
N GLU A 177 -18.44 -11.60 -14.25
CA GLU A 177 -17.79 -10.34 -13.85
C GLU A 177 -18.76 -9.15 -13.88
N ALA A 178 -19.68 -9.10 -14.84
CA ALA A 178 -20.70 -8.06 -14.92
C ALA A 178 -21.73 -8.20 -13.78
N SER A 179 -22.14 -9.43 -13.46
CA SER A 179 -23.23 -9.77 -12.56
C SER A 179 -22.90 -9.55 -11.09
N GLN A 180 -21.61 -9.65 -10.71
CA GLN A 180 -21.10 -9.33 -9.37
C GLN A 180 -21.51 -7.94 -8.86
N ASN A 181 -21.86 -7.02 -9.76
CA ASN A 181 -22.22 -5.65 -9.43
C ASN A 181 -23.74 -5.40 -9.40
N TYR A 182 -24.58 -6.30 -9.92
CA TYR A 182 -26.03 -6.06 -10.10
C TYR A 182 -26.76 -5.80 -8.79
N ASN A 183 -26.39 -6.53 -7.74
CA ASN A 183 -26.99 -6.39 -6.40
C ASN A 183 -26.34 -5.29 -5.55
N ASN A 184 -25.27 -4.65 -6.05
CA ASN A 184 -24.58 -3.58 -5.33
C ASN A 184 -25.04 -2.20 -5.81
N VAL A 185 -25.90 -1.55 -5.02
CA VAL A 185 -26.42 -0.21 -5.31
C VAL A 185 -25.31 0.81 -5.59
N MET A 186 -24.14 0.69 -4.92
CA MET A 186 -23.01 1.60 -5.16
C MET A 186 -22.32 1.39 -6.50
N ALA A 187 -22.36 0.18 -7.04
CA ALA A 187 -21.84 -0.14 -8.37
C ALA A 187 -22.84 0.23 -9.47
N MET A 188 -24.14 0.18 -9.17
CA MET A 188 -25.22 0.59 -10.08
C MET A 188 -25.42 2.11 -10.16
N LEU A 189 -25.06 2.87 -9.12
CA LEU A 189 -25.24 4.33 -9.11
C LEU A 189 -24.52 5.07 -10.25
N PRO A 190 -23.23 4.81 -10.55
CA PRO A 190 -22.57 5.36 -11.74
C PRO A 190 -23.32 5.09 -13.04
N LEU A 191 -23.85 3.86 -13.19
CA LEU A 191 -24.62 3.45 -14.36
C LEU A 191 -25.92 4.25 -14.48
N ALA A 192 -26.67 4.37 -13.38
CA ALA A 192 -27.90 5.13 -13.35
C ALA A 192 -27.67 6.61 -13.70
N ILE A 193 -26.63 7.22 -13.12
CA ILE A 193 -26.26 8.63 -13.40
C ILE A 193 -26.01 8.83 -14.90
N GLU A 194 -25.22 7.96 -15.52
CA GLU A 194 -24.85 8.11 -16.93
C GLU A 194 -25.94 7.66 -17.91
N ASP A 195 -26.78 6.68 -17.56
CA ASP A 195 -28.00 6.34 -18.31
C ASP A 195 -28.95 7.54 -18.38
N ILE A 196 -29.28 8.14 -17.23
CA ILE A 196 -30.16 9.31 -17.15
C ILE A 196 -29.59 10.47 -17.96
N LYS A 197 -28.29 10.75 -17.80
CA LYS A 197 -27.57 11.79 -18.56
C LYS A 197 -27.62 11.54 -20.06
N THR A 198 -27.36 10.31 -20.50
CA THR A 198 -27.39 9.94 -21.91
C THR A 198 -28.80 10.12 -22.50
N ARG A 199 -29.84 9.65 -21.78
CA ARG A 199 -31.24 9.82 -22.20
C ARG A 199 -31.65 11.29 -22.30
N LEU A 200 -31.30 12.11 -21.31
CA LEU A 200 -31.65 13.53 -21.32
C LEU A 200 -30.92 14.33 -22.40
N LEU A 201 -29.63 14.05 -22.62
CA LEU A 201 -28.82 14.80 -23.60
C LEU A 201 -29.06 14.33 -25.05
N LEU A 202 -29.31 13.04 -25.29
CA LEU A 202 -29.63 12.54 -26.63
C LEU A 202 -31.12 12.73 -26.98
N GLY A 203 -32.03 12.62 -26.00
CA GLY A 203 -33.46 12.84 -26.20
C GLY A 203 -33.82 14.30 -26.48
N GLY A 204 -33.05 15.26 -25.96
CA GLY A 204 -33.24 16.69 -26.24
C GLY A 204 -32.79 17.14 -27.63
N ALA A 205 -31.94 16.37 -28.32
CA ALA A 205 -31.37 16.77 -29.61
C ALA A 205 -32.35 16.64 -30.80
N GLN A 206 -33.55 16.06 -30.60
CA GLN A 206 -34.57 15.91 -31.65
C GLN A 206 -35.70 16.94 -31.60
N GLU A 207 -35.78 17.81 -30.58
CA GLU A 207 -36.85 18.83 -30.49
C GLU A 207 -36.64 20.05 -31.43
N GLU A 208 -35.53 20.13 -32.18
CA GLU A 208 -35.26 21.27 -33.08
C GLU A 208 -35.88 21.19 -34.49
N ASN A 209 -36.61 20.14 -34.85
CA ASN A 209 -37.42 20.15 -36.09
C ASN A 209 -38.87 20.52 -35.78
N SER A 210 -39.09 21.83 -35.66
CA SER A 210 -40.42 22.43 -35.66
C SER A 210 -41.13 22.20 -37.01
N GLY A 211 -42.07 21.27 -37.00
CA GLY A 211 -43.05 21.07 -38.05
C GLY A 211 -44.38 20.61 -37.45
N GLU A 212 -45.21 21.57 -37.04
CA GLU A 212 -46.62 21.35 -36.72
C GLU A 212 -47.35 20.82 -37.97
N LEU A 213 -47.94 19.61 -37.98
CA LEU A 213 -49.36 19.26 -37.75
C LEU A 213 -49.59 17.94 -38.58
N ILE A 214 -50.43 16.94 -38.30
CA ILE A 214 -51.86 16.84 -37.91
C ILE A 214 -52.09 15.40 -37.38
N GLN A 215 -52.84 15.20 -36.28
CA GLN A 215 -53.43 13.91 -35.91
C GLN A 215 -54.91 13.86 -36.32
N VAL A 216 -55.31 12.83 -37.09
CA VAL A 216 -56.72 12.53 -37.43
C VAL A 216 -57.16 11.32 -36.60
N GLY A 217 -58.22 11.47 -35.79
CA GLY A 217 -58.86 10.38 -35.04
C GLY A 217 -60.34 10.26 -35.43
N MET A 218 -60.85 9.03 -35.55
CA MET A 218 -62.27 8.76 -35.84
C MET A 218 -63.02 8.49 -34.54
N LEU A 219 -64.14 9.19 -34.31
CA LEU A 219 -64.99 9.07 -33.11
C LEU A 219 -65.88 7.82 -33.20
N SER A 220 -65.92 6.99 -32.14
CA SER A 220 -66.95 5.96 -31.96
C SER A 220 -67.53 5.97 -30.54
N ILE A 221 -68.78 5.53 -30.42
CA ILE A 221 -69.59 5.54 -29.18
C ILE A 221 -69.64 4.11 -28.62
N GLY A 222 -69.29 3.93 -27.35
CA GLY A 222 -69.41 2.64 -26.64
C GLY A 222 -70.82 2.35 -26.14
N GLU A 223 -71.09 1.10 -25.73
CA GLU A 223 -72.44 0.61 -25.35
C GLU A 223 -73.07 1.31 -24.12
N SER A 224 -72.32 2.15 -23.39
CA SER A 224 -72.81 3.00 -22.30
C SER A 224 -72.96 4.49 -22.66
N GLY A 225 -72.73 4.88 -23.92
CA GLY A 225 -72.87 6.26 -24.39
C GLY A 225 -71.62 7.15 -24.23
N GLU A 226 -70.47 6.58 -23.89
CA GLU A 226 -69.19 7.30 -23.78
C GLU A 226 -68.40 7.27 -25.09
N LEU A 227 -67.76 8.39 -25.44
CA LEU A 227 -66.89 8.56 -26.60
C LEU A 227 -65.49 7.98 -26.32
N LYS A 228 -65.01 7.05 -27.16
CA LYS A 228 -63.62 6.55 -27.12
C LYS A 228 -62.87 6.86 -28.42
N ILE A 229 -61.62 7.30 -28.27
CA ILE A 229 -60.64 7.54 -29.34
C ILE A 229 -59.78 6.29 -29.48
N ILE A 230 -59.64 5.73 -30.68
CA ILE A 230 -58.73 4.62 -30.99
C ILE A 230 -57.65 5.13 -31.95
N GLU A 231 -56.37 4.93 -31.61
CA GLU A 231 -55.22 5.25 -32.46
C GLU A 231 -55.09 4.25 -33.62
N ALA A 232 -54.73 4.74 -34.81
CA ALA A 232 -54.34 3.90 -35.95
C ALA A 232 -52.89 3.40 -35.79
N PRO A 233 -52.51 2.24 -36.37
CA PRO A 233 -51.21 1.63 -36.14
C PRO A 233 -50.06 2.46 -36.70
N LYS A 234 -48.97 2.58 -35.94
CA LYS A 234 -47.75 3.30 -36.31
C LYS A 234 -47.01 2.57 -37.45
N SER A 235 -46.59 3.32 -38.47
CA SER A 235 -45.59 2.89 -39.45
C SER A 235 -44.18 3.23 -38.94
N GLU A 236 -43.26 2.29 -39.10
CA GLU A 236 -41.83 2.39 -38.77
C GLU A 236 -41.14 3.54 -39.53
N SER A 237 -40.32 4.31 -38.82
CA SER A 237 -39.36 5.25 -39.40
C SER A 237 -37.94 4.74 -39.15
N THR A 238 -37.31 4.29 -40.23
CA THR A 238 -35.92 3.86 -40.31
C THR A 238 -35.01 5.09 -40.40
N GLU A 239 -34.05 5.28 -39.48
CA GLU A 239 -32.75 5.92 -39.78
C GLU A 239 -31.69 5.73 -38.67
N LEU A 240 -30.60 5.03 -39.05
CA LEU A 240 -29.20 5.04 -38.56
C LEU A 240 -28.81 4.40 -37.21
N MET A 241 -28.45 3.09 -37.20
CA MET A 241 -27.06 2.57 -37.31
C MET A 241 -27.07 1.03 -37.30
N LEU A 242 -26.23 0.42 -38.14
CA LEU A 242 -26.05 -1.02 -38.35
C LEU A 242 -25.59 -1.77 -37.09
N LEU A 243 -26.48 -2.52 -36.45
CA LEU A 243 -26.21 -3.74 -35.66
C LEU A 243 -27.37 -4.72 -35.95
N ASP A 244 -27.07 -5.99 -36.21
CA ASP A 244 -28.08 -7.02 -36.56
C ASP A 244 -29.17 -7.12 -35.49
N GLU A 245 -30.40 -6.73 -35.83
CA GLU A 245 -31.56 -6.60 -34.92
C GLU A 245 -31.95 -7.90 -34.19
N ASN A 246 -31.61 -9.07 -34.74
CA ASN A 246 -31.92 -10.35 -34.08
C ASN A 246 -30.96 -10.66 -32.92
N SER A 247 -29.67 -10.36 -33.05
CA SER A 247 -28.65 -10.66 -32.04
C SER A 247 -28.79 -9.81 -30.77
N THR A 248 -29.30 -8.58 -30.91
CA THR A 248 -29.53 -7.65 -29.79
C THR A 248 -30.73 -8.04 -28.95
N GLY A 249 -31.80 -8.58 -29.55
CA GLY A 249 -32.97 -9.06 -28.82
C GLY A 249 -32.66 -10.26 -27.92
N ASP A 250 -31.89 -11.22 -28.45
CA ASP A 250 -31.50 -12.42 -27.71
C ASP A 250 -30.54 -12.08 -26.57
N LEU A 251 -29.53 -11.23 -26.82
CA LEU A 251 -28.61 -10.78 -25.77
C LEU A 251 -29.31 -9.98 -24.65
N SER A 252 -30.33 -9.18 -24.98
CA SER A 252 -31.17 -8.51 -23.97
C SER A 252 -31.85 -9.52 -23.04
N GLN A 253 -32.42 -10.60 -23.59
CA GLN A 253 -33.03 -11.66 -22.78
C GLN A 253 -32.00 -12.35 -21.90
N VAL A 254 -30.79 -12.62 -22.39
CA VAL A 254 -29.72 -13.23 -21.58
C VAL A 254 -29.40 -12.37 -20.35
N PHE A 255 -29.27 -11.04 -20.50
CA PHE A 255 -29.04 -10.16 -19.35
C PHE A 255 -30.24 -10.06 -18.39
N GLU A 256 -31.47 -10.13 -18.90
CA GLU A 256 -32.67 -10.17 -18.04
C GLU A 256 -32.72 -11.46 -17.22
N GLU A 257 -32.48 -12.60 -17.86
CA GLU A 257 -32.44 -13.91 -17.21
C GLU A 257 -31.32 -14.00 -16.18
N ASP A 258 -30.12 -13.52 -16.52
CA ASP A 258 -28.97 -13.48 -15.62
C ASP A 258 -29.29 -12.67 -14.35
N TYR A 259 -29.83 -11.45 -14.48
CA TYR A 259 -30.25 -10.63 -13.34
C TYR A 259 -31.31 -11.33 -12.48
N ASN A 260 -32.35 -11.90 -13.09
CA ASN A 260 -33.41 -12.56 -12.35
C ASN A 260 -32.92 -13.84 -11.64
N SER A 261 -31.87 -14.49 -12.16
CA SER A 261 -31.34 -15.74 -11.59
C SER A 261 -30.47 -15.53 -10.34
N ILE A 262 -29.84 -14.36 -10.20
CA ILE A 262 -28.90 -14.05 -9.12
C ILE A 262 -29.44 -13.07 -8.07
N THR A 263 -30.64 -12.51 -8.29
CA THR A 263 -31.23 -11.50 -7.41
C THR A 263 -32.47 -12.04 -6.70
N ASP A 264 -32.42 -12.15 -5.37
CA ASP A 264 -33.54 -12.65 -4.55
C ASP A 264 -34.79 -11.76 -4.58
N THR A 265 -34.60 -10.45 -4.83
CA THR A 265 -35.69 -9.46 -4.95
C THR A 265 -35.53 -8.60 -6.21
N PRO A 266 -35.89 -9.13 -7.39
CA PRO A 266 -35.69 -8.43 -8.65
C PRO A 266 -36.47 -7.11 -8.71
N SER A 267 -35.81 -6.06 -9.18
CA SER A 267 -36.43 -4.76 -9.46
C SER A 267 -36.47 -4.54 -10.97
N ASP A 268 -37.65 -4.27 -11.52
CA ASP A 268 -37.80 -3.98 -12.95
C ASP A 268 -36.94 -2.79 -13.39
N TYR A 269 -36.80 -1.77 -12.52
CA TYR A 269 -35.94 -0.62 -12.80
C TYR A 269 -34.46 -1.01 -12.92
N VAL A 270 -33.96 -1.88 -12.03
CA VAL A 270 -32.55 -2.31 -12.03
C VAL A 270 -32.28 -3.24 -13.21
N LYS A 271 -33.21 -4.17 -13.48
CA LYS A 271 -33.19 -5.04 -14.66
C LYS A 271 -33.08 -4.20 -15.94
N ASP A 272 -33.97 -3.22 -16.10
CA ASP A 272 -33.95 -2.33 -17.26
C ASP A 272 -32.66 -1.49 -17.34
N LEU A 273 -32.11 -1.05 -16.21
CA LEU A 273 -30.84 -0.33 -16.17
C LEU A 273 -29.66 -1.22 -16.63
N VAL A 274 -29.60 -2.47 -16.16
CA VAL A 274 -28.58 -3.44 -16.57
C VAL A 274 -28.69 -3.70 -18.07
N VAL A 275 -29.89 -4.03 -18.56
CA VAL A 275 -30.12 -4.28 -19.98
C VAL A 275 -29.74 -3.06 -20.82
N ARG A 276 -30.17 -1.84 -20.47
CA ARG A 276 -29.80 -0.62 -21.23
C ARG A 276 -28.30 -0.32 -21.20
N THR A 277 -27.62 -0.67 -20.11
CA THR A 277 -26.18 -0.44 -19.97
C THR A 277 -25.39 -1.32 -20.96
N PHE A 278 -25.70 -2.61 -21.00
CA PHE A 278 -24.97 -3.60 -21.81
C PHE A 278 -25.57 -3.83 -23.21
N VAL A 279 -26.85 -3.55 -23.41
CA VAL A 279 -27.57 -3.66 -24.68
C VAL A 279 -28.39 -2.38 -24.90
N PRO A 280 -27.75 -1.28 -25.34
CA PRO A 280 -28.47 -0.04 -25.61
C PRO A 280 -29.45 -0.26 -26.77
N LEU A 281 -30.75 -0.36 -26.43
CA LEU A 281 -31.80 -0.44 -27.43
C LEU A 281 -31.89 0.88 -28.21
N PRO A 282 -32.25 0.86 -29.52
CA PRO A 282 -32.57 2.06 -30.26
C PRO A 282 -33.66 2.84 -29.51
N ALA A 283 -33.50 4.16 -29.42
CA ALA A 283 -34.26 5.04 -28.54
C ALA A 283 -35.77 4.81 -28.65
N VAL A 284 -36.32 3.97 -27.77
CA VAL A 284 -37.75 3.85 -27.59
C VAL A 284 -38.17 5.16 -26.91
N GLN A 285 -38.98 5.95 -27.60
CA GLN A 285 -39.62 7.15 -27.04
C GLN A 285 -40.57 6.74 -25.90
N THR A 286 -40.03 6.44 -24.73
CA THR A 286 -40.80 6.52 -23.50
C THR A 286 -41.04 8.00 -23.22
N LYS A 287 -42.29 8.37 -22.93
CA LYS A 287 -42.62 9.71 -22.40
C LYS A 287 -41.96 9.84 -21.03
N VAL A 288 -40.76 10.38 -21.00
CA VAL A 288 -39.97 10.57 -19.79
C VAL A 288 -40.29 11.95 -19.22
N ASP A 289 -40.62 12.02 -17.93
CA ASP A 289 -40.76 13.30 -17.21
C ASP A 289 -39.36 13.90 -17.01
N THR A 290 -39.04 14.89 -17.83
CA THR A 290 -37.72 15.54 -17.85
C THR A 290 -37.38 16.20 -16.52
N ALA A 291 -38.36 16.75 -15.79
CA ALA A 291 -38.11 17.39 -14.50
C ALA A 291 -37.73 16.36 -13.43
N VAL A 292 -38.43 15.23 -13.41
CA VAL A 292 -38.15 14.13 -12.46
C VAL A 292 -36.79 13.48 -12.73
N GLU A 293 -36.42 13.26 -13.99
CA GLU A 293 -35.10 12.70 -14.33
C GLU A 293 -33.94 13.65 -14.00
N VAL A 294 -34.10 14.96 -14.23
CA VAL A 294 -33.10 15.95 -13.81
C VAL A 294 -32.93 15.93 -12.29
N GLN A 295 -34.02 15.81 -11.54
CA GLN A 295 -33.99 15.66 -10.08
C GLN A 295 -33.30 14.35 -9.64
N ASN A 296 -33.64 13.22 -10.26
CA ASN A 296 -33.05 11.92 -9.98
C ASN A 296 -31.53 11.93 -10.25
N TYR A 297 -31.11 12.45 -11.41
CA TYR A 297 -29.70 12.60 -11.75
C TYR A 297 -28.94 13.40 -10.68
N ASN A 298 -29.44 14.59 -10.32
CA ASN A 298 -28.76 15.45 -9.35
C ASN A 298 -28.70 14.79 -7.96
N THR A 299 -29.76 14.08 -7.56
CA THR A 299 -29.84 13.35 -6.29
C THR A 299 -28.85 12.18 -6.25
N TYR A 300 -28.81 11.36 -7.32
CA TYR A 300 -27.89 10.23 -7.42
C TYR A 300 -26.43 10.68 -7.48
N LEU A 301 -26.15 11.77 -8.20
CA LEU A 301 -24.82 12.35 -8.29
C LEU A 301 -24.33 12.85 -6.93
N GLU A 302 -25.18 13.52 -6.16
CA GLU A 302 -24.84 13.99 -4.81
C GLU A 302 -24.67 12.83 -3.83
N PHE A 303 -25.52 11.82 -3.91
CA PHE A 303 -25.40 10.61 -3.09
C PHE A 303 -24.10 9.85 -3.41
N TYR A 304 -23.78 9.65 -4.70
CA TYR A 304 -22.53 9.02 -5.14
C TYR A 304 -21.30 9.77 -4.62
N LYS A 305 -21.30 11.10 -4.73
CA LYS A 305 -20.24 11.95 -4.19
C LYS A 305 -20.04 11.71 -2.69
N ASN A 306 -21.12 11.80 -1.91
CA ASN A 306 -21.04 11.68 -0.45
C ASN A 306 -20.59 10.28 -0.03
N ALA A 307 -21.14 9.23 -0.66
CA ALA A 307 -20.75 7.85 -0.40
C ALA A 307 -19.28 7.58 -0.75
N LYS A 308 -18.77 8.12 -1.87
CA LYS A 308 -17.35 7.98 -2.23
C LYS A 308 -16.43 8.78 -1.32
N ASP A 309 -16.83 9.98 -0.88
CA ASP A 309 -16.05 10.78 0.06
C ASP A 309 -15.90 10.06 1.41
N ASP A 310 -17.01 9.52 1.94
CA ASP A 310 -17.00 8.74 3.18
C ASP A 310 -16.18 7.44 3.03
N PHE A 311 -16.27 6.76 1.88
CA PHE A 311 -15.42 5.59 1.57
C PHE A 311 -13.94 5.95 1.56
N VAL A 312 -13.53 7.00 0.83
CA VAL A 312 -12.13 7.43 0.72
C VAL A 312 -11.56 7.78 2.10
N LYS A 313 -12.33 8.49 2.94
CA LYS A 313 -11.94 8.81 4.32
C LYS A 313 -11.74 7.56 5.17
N ALA A 314 -12.65 6.59 5.08
CA ALA A 314 -12.57 5.35 5.85
C ALA A 314 -11.42 4.44 5.39
N VAL A 315 -11.18 4.34 4.07
CA VAL A 315 -10.21 3.40 3.49
C VAL A 315 -8.78 3.94 3.50
N LYS A 316 -8.60 5.26 3.53
CA LYS A 316 -7.28 5.92 3.44
C LYS A 316 -6.24 5.35 4.41
N PRO A 317 -6.49 5.21 5.73
CA PRO A 317 -5.48 4.68 6.66
C PRO A 317 -5.05 3.27 6.28
N LEU A 318 -5.97 2.43 5.82
CA LEU A 318 -5.68 1.07 5.37
C LEU A 318 -4.85 1.08 4.08
N VAL A 319 -5.20 1.95 3.14
CA VAL A 319 -4.49 2.08 1.85
C VAL A 319 -3.06 2.59 2.04
N GLU A 320 -2.81 3.54 2.95
CA GLU A 320 -1.44 3.98 3.25
C GLU A 320 -0.58 2.83 3.81
N LYS A 321 -1.15 1.92 4.61
CA LYS A 321 -0.46 0.69 5.07
C LYS A 321 -0.16 -0.26 3.92
N ILE A 322 -1.15 -0.51 3.05
CA ILE A 322 -0.99 -1.37 1.86
C ILE A 322 0.09 -0.81 0.94
N LEU A 323 0.07 0.49 0.69
CA LEU A 323 1.10 1.18 -0.09
C LEU A 323 2.47 1.08 0.56
N GLY A 324 2.57 1.18 1.89
CA GLY A 324 3.80 0.94 2.65
C GLY A 324 4.38 -0.44 2.36
N VAL A 325 3.57 -1.50 2.50
CA VAL A 325 4.00 -2.88 2.21
C VAL A 325 4.41 -3.04 0.74
N LYS A 326 3.65 -2.48 -0.20
CA LYS A 326 4.03 -2.48 -1.62
C LYS A 326 5.39 -1.80 -1.81
N MET A 327 5.59 -0.61 -1.24
CA MET A 327 6.82 0.14 -1.39
C MET A 327 8.02 -0.56 -0.74
N PHE A 328 7.82 -1.33 0.33
CA PHE A 328 8.87 -2.19 0.88
C PHE A 328 9.35 -3.22 -0.16
N PHE A 329 8.44 -3.98 -0.77
CA PHE A 329 8.79 -5.01 -1.75
C PHE A 329 9.31 -4.42 -3.07
N ASP A 330 8.74 -3.30 -3.52
CA ASP A 330 9.16 -2.59 -4.72
C ASP A 330 10.63 -2.14 -4.65
N GLN A 331 11.23 -1.95 -3.45
CA GLN A 331 12.65 -1.57 -3.35
C GLN A 331 13.58 -2.65 -3.91
N TYR A 332 13.17 -3.92 -3.96
CA TYR A 332 13.92 -5.01 -4.57
C TYR A 332 13.73 -5.03 -6.10
N ALA A 333 14.20 -3.99 -6.77
CA ALA A 333 14.02 -3.79 -8.21
C ALA A 333 15.08 -4.52 -9.05
N THR A 334 15.35 -5.81 -8.77
CA THR A 334 16.29 -6.62 -9.56
C THR A 334 15.58 -7.66 -10.43
N LYS A 335 16.18 -7.94 -11.59
CA LYS A 335 15.71 -9.00 -12.50
C LYS A 335 16.06 -10.41 -12.02
N SER A 336 17.12 -10.54 -11.22
CA SER A 336 17.63 -11.84 -10.77
C SER A 336 17.10 -12.16 -9.38
N LYS A 337 16.45 -13.33 -9.23
CA LYS A 337 16.00 -13.79 -7.91
C LYS A 337 17.20 -14.24 -7.09
N GLY A 338 17.62 -13.42 -6.13
CA GLY A 338 18.63 -13.76 -5.13
C GLY A 338 18.00 -13.92 -3.74
N MET A 339 18.62 -13.29 -2.74
CA MET A 339 18.09 -13.14 -1.38
C MET A 339 16.92 -12.14 -1.38
N LEU A 340 15.73 -12.59 -1.75
CA LEU A 340 14.51 -11.77 -1.75
C LEU A 340 14.15 -11.31 -0.33
N PRO A 341 13.83 -10.01 -0.13
CA PRO A 341 13.28 -9.53 1.14
C PRO A 341 12.00 -10.28 1.52
N THR A 342 11.82 -10.51 2.82
CA THR A 342 10.61 -11.14 3.35
C THR A 342 10.10 -10.35 4.54
N MET A 343 8.78 -10.27 4.69
CA MET A 343 8.15 -9.52 5.77
C MET A 343 7.29 -10.45 6.63
N LEU A 344 7.49 -10.45 7.94
CA LEU A 344 6.59 -11.06 8.92
C LEU A 344 5.67 -9.97 9.47
N VAL A 345 4.39 -10.03 9.17
CA VAL A 345 3.41 -9.03 9.64
C VAL A 345 2.86 -9.48 10.99
N ALA A 346 3.05 -8.67 12.04
CA ALA A 346 2.56 -8.99 13.38
C ALA A 346 1.02 -9.04 13.44
N ASN A 347 0.37 -8.23 12.60
CA ASN A 347 -1.08 -8.06 12.49
C ASN A 347 -1.76 -7.73 13.82
N ASN A 348 -1.07 -6.98 14.68
CA ASN A 348 -1.57 -6.56 15.97
C ASN A 348 -1.23 -5.08 16.17
N LYS A 349 -2.06 -4.36 16.92
CA LYS A 349 -1.76 -2.97 17.27
C LYS A 349 -0.52 -2.94 18.17
N LEU A 350 0.33 -1.93 17.97
CA LEU A 350 1.59 -1.84 18.71
C LEU A 350 1.35 -1.78 20.22
N ASP A 351 0.41 -0.95 20.67
CA ASP A 351 0.04 -0.77 22.08
C ASP A 351 -0.45 -2.07 22.73
N MET A 352 -1.14 -2.92 21.97
CA MET A 352 -1.60 -4.25 22.39
C MET A 352 -0.44 -5.25 22.44
N LEU A 353 0.45 -5.23 21.45
CA LEU A 353 1.60 -6.14 21.36
C LEU A 353 2.61 -5.91 22.50
N VAL A 354 2.82 -4.66 22.90
CA VAL A 354 3.76 -4.29 23.99
C VAL A 354 3.13 -4.29 25.38
N LYS A 355 1.88 -4.74 25.54
CA LYS A 355 1.31 -4.94 26.88
C LYS A 355 2.16 -5.92 27.68
N SER A 356 2.29 -5.69 28.98
CA SER A 356 3.05 -6.56 29.89
C SER A 356 2.61 -8.02 29.85
N SER A 357 1.34 -8.29 29.57
CA SER A 357 0.81 -9.65 29.39
C SER A 357 1.23 -10.34 28.09
N ASN A 358 1.63 -9.56 27.07
CA ASN A 358 1.92 -10.03 25.72
C ASN A 358 3.42 -9.99 25.40
N ILE A 359 4.21 -9.17 26.09
CA ILE A 359 5.69 -9.13 25.96
C ILE A 359 6.31 -10.53 26.05
N PRO A 360 5.97 -11.39 27.04
CA PRO A 360 6.57 -12.72 27.11
C PRO A 360 6.33 -13.58 25.87
N ARG A 361 5.20 -13.39 25.18
CA ARG A 361 4.87 -14.12 23.93
C ARG A 361 5.75 -13.64 22.78
N LEU A 362 5.96 -12.32 22.68
CA LEU A 362 6.90 -11.76 21.71
C LEU A 362 8.33 -12.24 21.99
N GLU A 363 8.77 -12.20 23.24
CA GLU A 363 10.09 -12.68 23.66
C GLU A 363 10.28 -14.15 23.34
N THR A 364 9.30 -15.01 23.66
CA THR A 364 9.36 -16.45 23.34
C THR A 364 9.51 -16.69 21.84
N TYR A 365 8.78 -15.94 21.02
CA TYR A 365 8.95 -16.00 19.57
C TYR A 365 10.36 -15.56 19.14
N LEU A 366 10.82 -14.39 19.58
CA LEU A 366 12.13 -13.85 19.22
C LEU A 366 13.29 -14.71 19.74
N ASN A 367 13.20 -15.28 20.94
CA ASN A 367 14.12 -16.28 21.46
C ASN A 367 14.23 -17.47 20.49
N THR A 368 13.10 -17.92 19.96
CA THR A 368 13.06 -19.05 19.03
C THR A 368 13.78 -18.76 17.72
N VAL A 369 13.62 -17.57 17.15
CA VAL A 369 14.13 -17.25 15.80
C VAL A 369 15.46 -16.47 15.78
N ASN A 370 15.79 -15.75 16.85
CA ASN A 370 16.99 -14.90 16.92
C ASN A 370 18.05 -15.44 17.90
N ALA A 371 17.67 -16.24 18.91
CA ALA A 371 18.60 -16.73 19.93
C ALA A 371 19.12 -18.16 19.67
N LYS A 372 18.77 -18.80 18.55
CA LYS A 372 19.27 -20.11 18.12
C LYS A 372 20.50 -20.00 17.21
N ASN A 373 21.19 -21.14 17.00
CA ASN A 373 22.31 -21.26 16.06
C ASN A 373 21.86 -21.51 14.60
N GLU A 374 20.56 -21.49 14.33
CA GLU A 374 19.99 -21.56 12.99
C GLU A 374 19.42 -20.18 12.63
N PHE A 375 19.91 -19.60 11.54
CA PHE A 375 19.59 -18.22 11.16
C PHE A 375 18.59 -18.09 10.01
N SER A 376 17.91 -19.18 9.63
CA SER A 376 16.94 -19.21 8.53
C SER A 376 15.75 -18.28 8.78
N ASP A 377 15.30 -18.21 10.03
CA ASP A 377 14.10 -17.49 10.46
C ASP A 377 14.41 -16.20 11.22
N THR A 378 15.69 -15.88 11.40
CA THR A 378 16.13 -14.73 12.18
C THR A 378 15.59 -13.42 11.64
N ILE A 379 15.01 -12.62 12.52
CA ILE A 379 14.57 -11.26 12.21
C ILE A 379 15.79 -10.32 12.30
N TRP A 380 16.01 -9.54 11.26
CA TRP A 380 17.10 -8.56 11.17
C TRP A 380 16.61 -7.12 11.32
N PHE A 381 15.44 -6.84 10.74
CA PHE A 381 14.87 -5.51 10.70
C PHE A 381 13.45 -5.51 11.26
N GLY A 382 12.99 -4.37 11.74
CA GLY A 382 11.60 -4.13 12.11
C GLY A 382 11.10 -2.78 11.59
N ILE A 383 9.79 -2.69 11.34
CA ILE A 383 9.12 -1.47 10.90
C ILE A 383 8.06 -1.08 11.93
N VAL A 384 8.15 0.14 12.47
CA VAL A 384 7.12 0.74 13.33
C VAL A 384 6.63 2.04 12.68
N PRO A 385 5.51 2.00 11.96
CA PRO A 385 5.01 3.18 11.27
C PRO A 385 4.22 4.10 12.20
N SER A 386 3.97 5.31 11.71
CA SER A 386 2.99 6.25 12.25
C SER A 386 3.20 6.64 13.72
N ILE A 387 4.45 6.86 14.15
CA ILE A 387 4.73 7.39 15.50
C ILE A 387 4.16 8.81 15.63
N GLU A 388 3.46 9.08 16.73
CA GLU A 388 2.91 10.39 17.01
C GLU A 388 4.04 11.43 17.08
N LEU A 389 3.98 12.44 16.21
CA LEU A 389 5.00 13.50 16.18
C LEU A 389 4.76 14.59 17.22
N GLU A 390 3.53 14.73 17.74
CA GLU A 390 3.01 15.90 18.48
C GLU A 390 4.05 17.01 18.75
N ALA A 391 4.03 18.05 17.91
CA ALA A 391 4.68 19.32 18.18
C ALA A 391 4.05 20.47 17.37
N ALA A 392 3.16 21.21 18.03
CA ALA A 392 3.00 22.68 17.98
C ALA A 392 1.62 23.02 18.54
N GLY A 393 1.59 23.79 19.63
CA GLY A 393 0.37 24.25 20.26
C GLY A 393 -0.57 24.88 19.24
N LYS A 394 -1.62 24.15 18.86
CA LYS A 394 -2.72 24.74 18.10
C LYS A 394 -3.38 25.74 19.03
N VAL A 395 -3.36 27.00 18.61
CA VAL A 395 -4.10 28.09 19.27
C VAL A 395 -5.51 27.56 19.53
N LYS A 396 -5.91 27.50 20.80
CA LYS A 396 -7.26 27.08 21.19
C LYS A 396 -8.20 28.18 20.69
N VAL A 397 -8.78 27.98 19.50
CA VAL A 397 -9.69 28.94 18.88
C VAL A 397 -10.96 28.97 19.72
N THR A 398 -11.17 30.06 20.47
CA THR A 398 -12.37 30.26 21.30
C THR A 398 -13.59 30.69 20.48
N ARG A 399 -13.38 31.14 19.23
CA ARG A 399 -14.45 31.54 18.30
C ARG A 399 -14.03 31.26 16.85
N GLU A 400 -14.71 30.33 16.19
CA GLU A 400 -14.52 30.06 14.76
C GLU A 400 -15.11 31.20 13.94
N ARG A 401 -14.25 31.97 13.27
CA ARG A 401 -14.65 33.05 12.35
C ARG A 401 -14.75 32.58 10.90
N PHE A 402 -14.12 31.47 10.59
CA PHE A 402 -14.12 30.82 9.29
C PHE A 402 -14.36 29.32 9.53
N LYS A 403 -15.11 28.66 8.63
CA LYS A 403 -15.32 27.22 8.67
C LYS A 403 -13.96 26.54 8.51
N GLY A 404 -13.43 26.00 9.61
CA GLY A 404 -12.21 25.20 9.60
C GLY A 404 -12.49 23.78 9.13
N ASN A 405 -11.43 23.02 8.86
CA ASN A 405 -11.59 21.57 8.77
C ASN A 405 -12.14 21.08 10.11
N GLU A 406 -13.22 20.28 10.09
CA GLU A 406 -13.64 19.56 11.28
C GLU A 406 -12.44 18.76 11.78
N LYS A 407 -12.22 18.79 13.09
CA LYS A 407 -11.12 18.05 13.71
C LYS A 407 -11.41 16.55 13.55
N VAL A 408 -11.02 15.99 12.43
CA VAL A 408 -10.83 14.55 12.31
C VAL A 408 -9.70 14.25 13.29
N VAL A 409 -10.05 13.69 14.44
CA VAL A 409 -9.08 13.13 15.37
C VAL A 409 -8.26 12.17 14.54
N LYS A 410 -6.94 12.41 14.39
CA LYS A 410 -6.03 11.46 13.77
C LYS A 410 -6.00 10.22 14.67
N GLN A 411 -6.99 9.34 14.51
CA GLN A 411 -7.10 8.10 15.24
C GLN A 411 -6.18 7.09 14.55
N GLY A 412 -4.96 6.93 15.05
CA GLY A 412 -4.10 5.85 14.54
C GLY A 412 -2.60 6.03 14.68
N GLY A 413 -2.13 7.05 15.40
CA GLY A 413 -0.70 7.17 15.72
C GLY A 413 -0.29 6.17 16.80
N ASN A 414 0.92 5.64 16.67
CA ASN A 414 1.59 4.85 17.71
C ASN A 414 2.31 5.79 18.68
N SER A 415 2.17 5.57 19.98
CA SER A 415 2.80 6.45 20.97
C SER A 415 4.32 6.22 21.07
N MET A 416 5.06 7.23 21.51
CA MET A 416 6.51 7.13 21.72
C MET A 416 6.86 6.14 22.85
N GLU A 417 5.97 6.01 23.84
CA GLU A 417 6.08 5.05 24.94
C GLU A 417 5.97 3.61 24.41
N SER A 418 5.01 3.36 23.52
CA SER A 418 4.82 2.03 22.91
C SER A 418 6.03 1.63 22.07
N LEU A 419 6.59 2.57 21.30
CA LEU A 419 7.86 2.36 20.59
C LEU A 419 9.01 2.06 21.56
N SER A 420 9.14 2.83 22.65
CA SER A 420 10.21 2.65 23.64
C SER A 420 10.13 1.29 24.33
N MET A 421 8.92 0.81 24.65
CA MET A 421 8.70 -0.54 25.20
C MET A 421 9.08 -1.63 24.20
N LEU A 422 8.71 -1.48 22.92
CA LEU A 422 9.13 -2.42 21.89
C LEU A 422 10.65 -2.45 21.74
N LEU A 423 11.29 -1.27 21.64
CA LEU A 423 12.74 -1.11 21.55
C LEU A 423 13.47 -1.79 22.71
N GLN A 424 12.92 -1.68 23.92
CA GLN A 424 13.48 -2.35 25.09
C GLN A 424 13.48 -3.87 24.98
N VAL A 425 12.48 -4.47 24.31
CA VAL A 425 12.41 -5.92 24.07
C VAL A 425 13.33 -6.34 22.93
N VAL A 426 13.29 -5.64 21.79
CA VAL A 426 13.98 -6.08 20.57
C VAL A 426 15.50 -5.88 20.61
N LYS A 427 16.01 -5.03 21.51
CA LYS A 427 17.45 -4.78 21.67
C LYS A 427 18.22 -6.08 21.98
N ASP A 428 17.63 -6.97 22.79
CA ASP A 428 18.28 -8.21 23.22
C ASP A 428 18.45 -9.19 22.04
N TYR A 429 17.65 -8.99 20.99
CA TYR A 429 17.69 -9.76 19.74
C TYR A 429 18.42 -9.04 18.61
N LYS A 430 18.95 -7.84 18.88
CA LYS A 430 19.73 -6.98 17.98
C LYS A 430 19.02 -6.63 16.66
N ILE A 431 17.70 -6.43 16.73
CA ILE A 431 16.86 -6.10 15.57
C ILE A 431 16.89 -4.59 15.35
N GLN A 432 17.27 -4.13 14.16
CA GLN A 432 17.24 -2.71 13.83
C GLN A 432 15.82 -2.27 13.45
N MET A 433 15.29 -1.29 14.17
CA MET A 433 13.93 -0.80 14.10
C MET A 433 13.86 0.52 13.32
N PHE A 434 13.33 0.44 12.09
CA PHE A 434 12.98 1.60 11.28
C PHE A 434 11.61 2.11 11.74
N PHE A 435 11.52 3.38 12.09
CA PHE A 435 10.26 4.00 12.42
C PHE A 435 10.10 5.35 11.74
N ASN A 436 8.86 5.73 11.43
CA ASN A 436 8.54 7.04 10.88
C ASN A 436 7.44 7.70 11.69
N PHE A 437 7.41 9.02 11.63
CA PHE A 437 6.32 9.79 12.22
C PHE A 437 5.05 9.70 11.38
N GLU A 438 3.91 10.02 12.00
CA GLU A 438 2.61 10.09 11.35
C GLU A 438 2.67 10.76 9.97
N SER A 439 2.11 10.07 8.97
CA SER A 439 2.08 10.57 7.61
C SER A 439 1.13 11.76 7.48
N GLY A 440 1.55 12.80 6.77
CA GLY A 440 0.77 14.00 6.56
C GLY A 440 1.62 15.14 6.01
N GLU A 441 0.99 16.25 5.66
CA GLU A 441 1.65 17.44 5.11
C GLU A 441 2.88 17.88 5.94
N GLU A 442 2.76 17.80 7.27
CA GLU A 442 3.81 18.17 8.22
C GLU A 442 5.01 17.22 8.25
N THR A 443 4.95 16.08 7.55
CA THR A 443 6.05 15.10 7.54
C THR A 443 6.61 14.84 6.14
N THR A 444 6.27 15.66 5.15
CA THR A 444 6.71 15.55 3.75
C THR A 444 8.07 16.20 3.47
N PHE A 445 8.60 15.96 2.27
CA PHE A 445 9.77 16.69 1.73
C PHE A 445 9.57 18.20 1.73
N ASN A 446 8.37 18.69 1.40
CA ASN A 446 8.04 20.11 1.41
C ASN A 446 8.12 20.72 2.82
N SER A 447 7.54 20.03 3.82
CA SER A 447 7.61 20.48 5.22
C SER A 447 9.04 20.43 5.75
N MET A 448 9.81 19.40 5.44
CA MET A 448 11.21 19.31 5.87
C MET A 448 12.09 20.37 5.19
N ALA A 449 11.85 20.68 3.92
CA ALA A 449 12.58 21.73 3.20
C ALA A 449 12.33 23.14 3.76
N THR A 450 11.21 23.36 4.44
CA THR A 450 10.79 24.66 4.98
C THR A 450 11.01 24.78 6.48
N ALA A 451 10.57 23.80 7.25
CA ALA A 451 10.63 23.78 8.72
C ALA A 451 11.91 23.14 9.28
N GLY A 452 12.67 22.42 8.45
CA GLY A 452 13.88 21.71 8.88
C GLY A 452 13.62 20.42 9.65
N ILE A 453 14.66 19.92 10.32
CA ILE A 453 14.67 18.60 10.98
C ILE A 453 14.56 18.65 12.51
N ASP A 454 14.65 19.84 13.12
CA ASP A 454 14.77 19.95 14.57
C ASP A 454 13.56 19.34 15.31
N LYS A 455 12.33 19.47 14.77
CA LYS A 455 11.13 18.84 15.34
C LYS A 455 11.25 17.32 15.50
N TYR A 456 11.93 16.64 14.57
CA TYR A 456 12.12 15.19 14.62
C TYR A 456 13.18 14.81 15.65
N ILE A 457 14.25 15.60 15.73
CA ILE A 457 15.33 15.42 16.70
C ILE A 457 14.79 15.59 18.12
N ASP A 458 14.06 16.68 18.35
CA ASP A 458 13.47 17.01 19.66
C ASP A 458 12.54 15.89 20.12
N LYS A 459 11.70 15.38 19.22
CA LYS A 459 10.78 14.27 19.52
C LYS A 459 11.52 12.95 19.80
N CYS A 460 12.65 12.69 19.14
CA CYS A 460 13.46 11.48 19.37
C CYS A 460 14.42 11.59 20.56
N SER A 461 14.50 12.73 21.24
CA SER A 461 15.44 12.94 22.34
C SER A 461 15.34 11.91 23.47
N THR A 462 14.13 11.35 23.69
CA THR A 462 13.86 10.31 24.68
C THR A 462 14.48 8.95 24.34
N LEU A 463 14.80 8.72 23.07
CA LEU A 463 15.36 7.48 22.53
C LEU A 463 16.89 7.48 22.51
N VAL A 464 17.54 8.58 22.89
CA VAL A 464 19.00 8.75 22.91
C VAL A 464 19.57 8.30 24.26
N ARG A 465 20.82 7.82 24.28
CA ARG A 465 21.54 7.37 25.49
C ARG A 465 20.82 6.25 26.24
N ARG A 466 20.14 5.39 25.50
CA ARG A 466 19.50 4.16 25.96
C ARG A 466 20.26 2.97 25.39
N GLU A 467 20.19 1.82 26.05
CA GLU A 467 20.81 0.59 25.55
C GLU A 467 20.27 0.19 24.18
N TYR A 468 19.00 0.49 23.90
CA TYR A 468 18.38 0.23 22.59
C TYR A 468 18.66 1.30 21.53
N SER A 469 19.33 2.41 21.87
CA SER A 469 19.51 3.56 20.95
C SER A 469 20.17 3.15 19.62
N GLU A 470 21.10 2.19 19.65
CA GLU A 470 21.78 1.72 18.44
C GLU A 470 20.87 1.00 17.44
N PHE A 471 19.72 0.53 17.90
CA PHE A 471 18.73 -0.19 17.09
C PHE A 471 17.58 0.71 16.64
N ALA A 472 17.40 1.89 17.21
CA ALA A 472 16.33 2.81 16.82
C ALA A 472 16.75 3.69 15.63
N ILE A 473 15.97 3.68 14.54
CA ILE A 473 16.29 4.40 13.29
C ILE A 473 15.08 5.24 12.85
N PRO A 474 15.05 6.56 13.17
CA PRO A 474 14.01 7.45 12.66
C PRO A 474 14.19 7.70 11.16
N CYS A 475 13.14 7.50 10.39
CA CYS A 475 13.12 7.67 8.94
C CYS A 475 12.33 8.92 8.56
N VAL A 476 12.95 9.82 7.79
CA VAL A 476 12.35 11.09 7.37
C VAL A 476 12.83 11.53 5.98
N PRO A 477 12.07 12.36 5.27
CA PRO A 477 10.64 12.61 5.44
C PRO A 477 9.79 11.45 4.89
N ASN A 478 8.49 11.48 5.16
CA ASN A 478 7.50 10.62 4.51
C ASN A 478 7.26 11.04 3.05
N PHE A 479 6.73 10.10 2.26
CA PHE A 479 6.54 10.28 0.82
C PHE A 479 5.10 10.69 0.50
N THR A 480 4.93 11.56 -0.48
CA THR A 480 3.64 12.05 -0.96
C THR A 480 3.25 11.34 -2.25
N ILE A 481 2.12 10.62 -2.20
CA ILE A 481 1.50 9.98 -3.37
C ILE A 481 0.51 10.94 -4.01
N ILE A 482 -0.40 11.52 -3.22
CA ILE A 482 -1.34 12.57 -3.65
C ILE A 482 -1.17 13.77 -2.70
N PRO A 483 -0.68 14.92 -3.18
CA PRO A 483 -0.64 16.15 -2.40
C PRO A 483 -2.04 16.64 -2.04
N LYS A 484 -2.25 17.20 -0.84
CA LYS A 484 -3.59 17.68 -0.43
C LYS A 484 -4.12 18.79 -1.34
N ASP A 485 -3.26 19.66 -1.85
CA ASP A 485 -3.61 20.78 -2.72
C ASP A 485 -3.94 20.36 -4.17
N LYS A 486 -3.59 19.13 -4.56
CA LYS A 486 -3.83 18.58 -5.92
C LYS A 486 -4.72 17.34 -5.90
N SER A 487 -5.62 17.27 -4.92
CA SER A 487 -6.43 16.09 -4.63
C SER A 487 -7.88 16.15 -5.10
N GLY A 488 -8.25 17.20 -5.82
CA GLY A 488 -9.61 17.41 -6.33
C GLY A 488 -9.92 16.46 -7.48
N VAL A 489 -10.96 15.65 -7.33
CA VAL A 489 -11.53 14.78 -8.36
C VAL A 489 -12.82 15.43 -8.84
N ILE A 490 -12.98 15.62 -10.16
CA ILE A 490 -14.24 16.10 -10.73
C ILE A 490 -15.13 14.87 -10.97
N ILE A 491 -16.31 14.87 -10.36
CA ILE A 491 -17.29 13.78 -10.55
C ILE A 491 -18.12 14.08 -11.80
N ASP A 492 -18.91 15.16 -11.76
CA ASP A 492 -19.69 15.70 -12.88
C ASP A 492 -20.27 17.07 -12.51
N SER A 493 -21.01 17.70 -13.43
CA SER A 493 -21.82 18.89 -13.18
C SER A 493 -23.28 18.55 -12.92
N LYS A 494 -23.97 19.40 -12.15
CA LYS A 494 -25.44 19.35 -12.05
C LYS A 494 -26.09 19.56 -13.41
N MET A 495 -27.23 18.90 -13.59
CA MET A 495 -28.04 19.03 -14.78
C MET A 495 -29.14 20.07 -14.55
N LEU A 496 -29.34 20.92 -15.55
CA LEU A 496 -30.29 22.04 -15.51
C LEU A 496 -31.32 21.87 -16.63
N GLN A 497 -32.57 22.17 -16.29
CA GLN A 497 -33.62 22.35 -17.28
C GLN A 497 -33.58 23.80 -17.77
N THR A 498 -33.53 23.96 -19.08
CA THR A 498 -33.50 25.26 -19.78
C THR A 498 -34.71 25.37 -20.71
N GLU A 499 -34.95 26.58 -21.22
CA GLU A 499 -36.03 26.83 -22.19
C GLU A 499 -35.86 26.04 -23.50
N SER A 500 -34.63 25.60 -23.82
CA SER A 500 -34.25 24.87 -25.03
C SER A 500 -33.91 23.39 -24.76
N GLY A 501 -34.39 22.81 -23.65
CA GLY A 501 -34.13 21.41 -23.28
C GLY A 501 -33.24 21.28 -22.05
N VAL A 502 -32.38 20.26 -22.01
CA VAL A 502 -31.58 19.90 -20.82
C VAL A 502 -30.08 20.03 -21.11
N GLN A 503 -29.33 20.65 -20.20
CA GLN A 503 -27.88 20.78 -20.33
C GLN A 503 -27.15 20.64 -18.98
N LEU A 504 -25.88 20.28 -19.02
CA LEU A 504 -24.99 20.32 -17.86
C LEU A 504 -24.62 21.77 -17.52
N SER A 505 -24.65 22.11 -16.24
CA SER A 505 -24.23 23.42 -15.77
C SER A 505 -22.74 23.66 -16.02
N LYS A 506 -22.43 24.87 -16.46
CA LYS A 506 -21.05 25.38 -16.62
C LYS A 506 -20.63 26.26 -15.43
N GLU A 507 -21.55 26.54 -14.51
CA GLU A 507 -21.27 27.35 -13.34
C GLU A 507 -20.35 26.60 -12.38
N LYS A 508 -19.37 27.31 -11.83
CA LYS A 508 -18.37 26.69 -10.94
C LYS A 508 -18.98 26.08 -9.68
N GLU A 509 -20.11 26.61 -9.23
CA GLU A 509 -20.82 26.17 -8.03
C GLU A 509 -21.55 24.83 -8.23
N ASP A 510 -21.86 24.48 -9.48
CA ASP A 510 -22.59 23.27 -9.86
C ASP A 510 -21.68 22.10 -10.24
N ILE A 511 -20.35 22.32 -10.26
CA ILE A 511 -19.37 21.25 -10.48
C ILE A 511 -19.17 20.49 -9.18
N LEU A 512 -19.61 19.24 -9.13
CA LEU A 512 -19.41 18.38 -7.97
C LEU A 512 -17.98 17.83 -7.98
N LYS A 513 -17.23 18.22 -6.95
CA LYS A 513 -15.87 17.74 -6.69
C LYS A 513 -15.78 16.93 -5.40
N LEU A 514 -15.00 15.87 -5.44
CA LEU A 514 -14.55 15.11 -4.27
C LEU A 514 -13.10 15.49 -3.96
N TRP A 515 -12.77 15.61 -2.67
CA TRP A 515 -11.41 15.96 -2.24
C TRP A 515 -10.81 14.79 -1.49
N ILE A 516 -9.76 14.19 -2.06
CA ILE A 516 -9.03 13.14 -1.37
C ILE A 516 -8.10 13.80 -0.35
N GLU A 517 -8.30 13.60 0.94
CA GLU A 517 -7.29 14.05 1.90
C GLU A 517 -5.95 13.42 1.53
N GLY A 518 -4.90 14.22 1.27
CA GLY A 518 -3.64 13.76 0.67
C GLY A 518 -3.15 12.39 1.17
N VAL A 519 -2.62 11.58 0.26
CA VAL A 519 -2.23 10.18 0.49
C VAL A 519 -0.72 10.07 0.56
N TYR A 520 -0.22 9.38 1.57
CA TYR A 520 1.21 9.33 1.89
C TYR A 520 1.71 7.91 2.12
N VAL A 521 3.03 7.72 2.05
CA VAL A 521 3.71 6.48 2.44
C VAL A 521 4.75 6.77 3.52
N GLY A 522 4.71 5.98 4.58
CA GLY A 522 5.64 6.07 5.70
C GLY A 522 7.08 5.78 5.28
N ALA A 523 8.01 6.63 5.70
CA ALA A 523 9.42 6.54 5.34
C ALA A 523 10.09 5.23 5.79
N ALA A 524 9.62 4.63 6.89
CA ALA A 524 10.19 3.42 7.46
C ALA A 524 10.06 2.22 6.53
N TYR A 525 8.94 2.12 5.79
CA TYR A 525 8.71 1.06 4.79
C TYR A 525 9.76 1.09 3.68
N VAL A 526 10.01 2.29 3.12
CA VAL A 526 10.98 2.47 2.04
C VAL A 526 12.41 2.26 2.56
N ALA A 527 12.73 2.76 3.75
CA ALA A 527 14.06 2.61 4.36
C ALA A 527 14.39 1.14 4.63
N ALA A 528 13.50 0.44 5.34
CA ALA A 528 13.66 -0.98 5.64
C ALA A 528 13.67 -1.82 4.35
N GLY A 529 12.85 -1.50 3.36
CA GLY A 529 12.82 -2.18 2.06
C GLY A 529 14.14 -2.03 1.30
N LEU A 530 14.68 -0.81 1.23
CA LEU A 530 15.96 -0.54 0.57
C LEU A 530 17.12 -1.24 1.29
N VAL A 531 17.14 -1.15 2.63
CA VAL A 531 18.13 -1.82 3.47
C VAL A 531 18.08 -3.33 3.27
N SER A 532 16.88 -3.91 3.24
CA SER A 532 16.64 -5.32 2.97
C SER A 532 17.08 -5.73 1.56
N ALA A 533 16.90 -4.85 0.57
CA ALA A 533 17.24 -5.14 -0.81
C ALA A 533 18.76 -5.21 -1.02
N TYR A 534 19.52 -4.23 -0.52
CA TYR A 534 20.98 -4.22 -0.69
C TYR A 534 21.72 -5.25 0.17
N GLN A 535 21.02 -5.98 1.07
CA GLN A 535 21.59 -7.19 1.66
C GLN A 535 21.86 -8.27 0.61
N CYS A 536 21.10 -8.26 -0.49
CA CYS A 536 21.25 -9.24 -1.54
C CYS A 536 22.48 -8.94 -2.42
N PRO A 537 23.41 -9.89 -2.59
CA PRO A 537 24.54 -9.69 -3.50
C PRO A 537 24.14 -9.65 -4.98
N GLU A 538 22.99 -10.22 -5.37
CA GLU A 538 22.46 -10.07 -6.75
C GLU A 538 21.98 -8.64 -7.01
N TYR A 539 21.28 -8.04 -6.04
CA TYR A 539 20.84 -6.65 -6.12
C TYR A 539 22.03 -5.69 -6.28
N LEU A 540 23.08 -5.85 -5.45
CA LEU A 540 24.29 -5.03 -5.56
C LEU A 540 25.02 -5.24 -6.89
N ARG A 541 24.95 -6.42 -7.51
CA ARG A 541 25.62 -6.71 -8.79
C ARG A 541 25.02 -6.00 -9.98
N GLU A 542 23.79 -5.52 -9.89
CA GLU A 542 23.19 -4.75 -10.98
C GLU A 542 23.88 -3.38 -11.17
N THR A 543 24.43 -2.82 -10.10
CA THR A 543 24.97 -1.46 -10.09
C THR A 543 26.47 -1.40 -9.77
N PHE A 544 27.01 -2.39 -9.06
CA PHE A 544 28.42 -2.48 -8.69
C PHE A 544 29.14 -3.60 -9.43
N LYS A 545 30.34 -3.29 -9.95
CA LYS A 545 31.17 -4.25 -10.71
C LYS A 545 31.79 -5.33 -9.81
N THR A 546 32.21 -4.97 -8.61
CA THR A 546 32.97 -5.85 -7.71
C THR A 546 32.12 -6.18 -6.49
N VAL A 547 31.45 -7.34 -6.55
CA VAL A 547 30.56 -7.84 -5.49
C VAL A 547 30.85 -9.32 -5.28
N ASN A 548 31.01 -9.72 -4.02
CA ASN A 548 31.21 -11.12 -3.66
C ASN A 548 29.85 -11.82 -3.55
N LYS A 549 29.64 -12.89 -4.31
CA LYS A 549 28.36 -13.61 -4.32
C LYS A 549 28.02 -14.29 -3.00
N ASN A 550 29.04 -14.64 -2.21
CA ASN A 550 28.88 -15.43 -0.99
C ASN A 550 28.64 -14.55 0.25
N TYR A 551 28.66 -13.22 0.13
CA TYR A 551 28.49 -12.32 1.26
C TYR A 551 27.22 -11.47 1.12
N PRO A 552 26.50 -11.28 2.23
CA PRO A 552 25.42 -10.30 2.25
C PRO A 552 25.99 -8.87 2.29
N GLY A 553 25.16 -7.90 1.94
CA GLY A 553 25.47 -6.47 2.02
C GLY A 553 25.49 -5.87 3.43
N VAL A 554 25.85 -6.64 4.47
CA VAL A 554 25.79 -6.18 5.88
C VAL A 554 26.76 -5.05 6.21
N ARG A 555 27.91 -5.01 5.53
CA ARG A 555 28.94 -3.95 5.66
C ARG A 555 28.77 -2.82 4.65
N PHE A 556 27.80 -2.94 3.73
CA PHE A 556 27.54 -1.93 2.71
C PHE A 556 27.12 -0.62 3.38
N ASP A 557 27.93 0.43 3.18
CA ASP A 557 27.64 1.77 3.66
C ASP A 557 27.01 2.58 2.53
N ILE A 558 25.71 2.84 2.61
CA ILE A 558 25.00 3.62 1.59
C ILE A 558 25.48 5.08 1.52
N GLU A 559 26.09 5.61 2.57
CA GLU A 559 26.65 6.98 2.60
C GLU A 559 28.05 7.06 1.96
N ALA A 560 28.71 5.94 1.70
CA ALA A 560 30.09 5.93 1.21
C ALA A 560 30.16 6.28 -0.29
N GLY A 561 30.97 7.28 -0.64
CA GLY A 561 31.26 7.63 -2.03
C GLY A 561 30.00 7.95 -2.84
N ASP A 562 29.81 7.25 -3.96
CA ASP A 562 28.64 7.38 -4.85
C ASP A 562 27.57 6.30 -4.61
N ASN A 563 27.64 5.56 -3.49
CA ASN A 563 26.75 4.44 -3.20
C ASN A 563 25.27 4.85 -3.17
N SER A 564 24.94 6.00 -2.57
CA SER A 564 23.57 6.54 -2.51
C SER A 564 23.00 6.97 -3.86
N LEU A 565 23.87 7.24 -4.85
CA LEU A 565 23.50 7.56 -6.22
C LEU A 565 23.34 6.31 -7.09
N ARG A 566 24.00 5.20 -6.72
CA ARG A 566 23.86 3.89 -7.34
C ARG A 566 22.68 3.09 -6.80
N THR A 567 22.48 3.15 -5.48
CA THR A 567 21.45 2.43 -4.73
C THR A 567 20.34 3.39 -4.34
N VAL A 568 19.51 3.70 -5.33
CA VAL A 568 18.41 4.66 -5.20
C VAL A 568 17.11 3.95 -4.83
N THR A 569 16.15 4.69 -4.25
CA THR A 569 14.80 4.16 -4.00
C THR A 569 14.04 3.99 -5.32
N THR A 570 12.92 3.27 -5.29
CA THR A 570 11.96 3.26 -6.43
C THR A 570 11.01 4.45 -6.44
N MET A 571 11.15 5.38 -5.49
CA MET A 571 10.31 6.55 -5.35
C MET A 571 10.77 7.65 -6.32
N ALA A 572 9.80 8.29 -6.97
CA ALA A 572 10.04 9.46 -7.82
C ALA A 572 10.34 10.69 -6.97
N LYS A 573 11.05 11.67 -7.55
CA LYS A 573 11.31 12.95 -6.88
C LYS A 573 10.02 13.67 -6.49
N GLU A 574 10.08 14.40 -5.38
CA GLU A 574 8.96 15.19 -4.88
C GLU A 574 9.21 16.69 -5.02
N ILE A 575 10.45 17.11 -4.75
CA ILE A 575 10.92 18.50 -4.81
C ILE A 575 12.22 18.57 -5.63
N THR A 576 12.69 19.78 -5.91
CA THR A 576 13.95 20.02 -6.64
C THR A 576 15.22 19.76 -5.82
N GLY A 577 15.08 19.68 -4.49
CA GLY A 577 16.19 19.47 -3.55
C GLY A 577 16.06 20.36 -2.31
N PHE A 578 16.86 20.09 -1.29
CA PHE A 578 16.98 20.91 -0.10
C PHE A 578 17.91 22.12 -0.34
N THR A 579 17.62 23.23 0.33
CA THR A 579 18.51 24.39 0.36
C THR A 579 19.82 24.04 1.10
N ASN A 580 20.89 24.80 0.84
CA ASN A 580 22.18 24.58 1.52
C ASN A 580 22.05 24.68 3.04
N THR A 581 21.24 25.61 3.55
CA THR A 581 20.97 25.76 4.98
C THR A 581 20.41 24.47 5.60
N ILE A 582 19.48 23.80 4.91
CA ILE A 582 18.88 22.55 5.38
C ILE A 582 19.89 21.40 5.29
N LYS A 583 20.68 21.33 4.21
CA LYS A 583 21.76 20.34 4.06
C LYS A 583 22.82 20.48 5.15
N ASP A 584 23.26 21.69 5.43
CA ASP A 584 24.23 21.99 6.48
C ASP A 584 23.68 21.63 7.86
N ALA A 585 22.39 21.88 8.11
CA ALA A 585 21.72 21.45 9.33
C ALA A 585 21.70 19.92 9.46
N ILE A 586 21.36 19.19 8.40
CA ILE A 586 21.36 17.72 8.39
C ILE A 586 22.78 17.18 8.62
N ASN A 587 23.79 17.72 7.95
CA ASN A 587 25.19 17.29 8.12
C ASN A 587 25.74 17.58 9.51
N ARG A 588 25.41 18.74 10.08
CA ARG A 588 25.84 19.10 11.44
C ARG A 588 25.19 18.23 12.50
N LYS A 589 23.92 17.87 12.33
CA LYS A 589 23.17 17.05 13.30
C LYS A 589 23.43 15.55 13.11
N ASN A 590 23.75 15.11 11.89
CA ASN A 590 23.90 13.71 11.48
C ASN A 590 22.73 12.82 11.94
N PHE A 591 21.50 13.31 11.90
CA PHE A 591 20.35 12.63 12.51
C PHE A 591 19.59 11.73 11.54
N GLY A 592 19.34 10.48 11.95
CA GLY A 592 18.36 9.57 11.35
C GLY A 592 18.68 9.03 9.95
N PHE A 593 17.70 8.31 9.41
CA PHE A 593 17.65 7.87 8.02
C PHE A 593 16.93 8.94 7.19
N VAL A 594 17.71 9.76 6.48
CA VAL A 594 17.22 10.95 5.76
C VAL A 594 17.19 10.67 4.27
N PHE A 595 16.01 10.73 3.67
CA PHE A 595 15.85 10.72 2.22
C PHE A 595 16.10 12.10 1.61
N SER A 596 16.53 12.12 0.36
CA SER A 596 16.73 13.34 -0.39
C SER A 596 16.21 13.26 -1.83
N SER A 597 15.57 14.35 -2.25
CA SER A 597 15.03 14.57 -3.59
C SER A 597 15.96 15.43 -4.46
N GLU A 598 17.27 15.47 -4.15
CA GLU A 598 18.25 16.26 -4.90
C GLU A 598 18.29 15.93 -6.40
N ASN A 599 18.58 16.97 -7.19
CA ASN A 599 19.10 16.80 -8.54
C ASN A 599 20.57 16.39 -8.50
N ALA A 600 20.83 15.12 -8.84
CA ALA A 600 22.17 14.55 -8.91
C ALA A 600 22.38 13.87 -10.27
N GLN A 601 23.64 13.81 -10.69
CA GLN A 601 24.08 13.06 -11.86
C GLN A 601 25.13 12.05 -11.45
N LEU A 602 25.08 10.87 -12.07
CA LEU A 602 26.09 9.84 -11.94
C LEU A 602 26.50 9.38 -13.33
N GLN A 603 27.78 9.55 -13.69
CA GLN A 603 28.31 9.18 -15.00
C GLN A 603 27.48 9.78 -16.16
N ASP A 604 27.25 11.09 -16.09
CA ASP A 604 26.45 11.88 -17.06
C ASP A 604 24.98 11.45 -17.21
N LYS A 605 24.46 10.64 -16.28
CA LYS A 605 23.04 10.28 -16.21
C LYS A 605 22.35 10.93 -15.04
N ASP A 606 21.22 11.56 -15.30
CA ASP A 606 20.37 12.15 -14.26
C ASP A 606 19.77 11.06 -13.36
N ILE A 607 19.96 11.23 -12.05
CA ILE A 607 19.26 10.45 -11.05
C ILE A 607 17.87 11.05 -10.87
N ARG A 608 16.83 10.36 -11.34
CA ARG A 608 15.41 10.79 -11.27
C ARG A 608 14.64 10.17 -10.09
N ARG A 609 15.36 9.55 -9.16
CA ARG A 609 14.81 8.85 -7.98
C ARG A 609 15.22 9.56 -6.70
N ILE A 610 14.45 9.33 -5.64
CA ILE A 610 14.85 9.74 -4.30
C ILE A 610 16.03 8.89 -3.84
N THR A 611 17.02 9.55 -3.25
CA THR A 611 18.27 8.97 -2.74
C THR A 611 18.29 8.99 -1.22
N VAL A 612 19.28 8.33 -0.62
CA VAL A 612 19.54 8.39 0.81
C VAL A 612 20.66 9.38 1.09
N TYR A 613 20.39 10.37 1.93
CA TYR A 613 21.34 11.40 2.32
C TYR A 613 22.11 11.05 3.59
N LYS A 614 21.43 10.43 4.57
CA LYS A 614 21.99 9.91 5.83
C LYS A 614 21.32 8.60 6.21
N ALA A 615 22.04 7.70 6.86
CA ALA A 615 21.58 6.41 7.36
C ALA A 615 22.13 6.19 8.78
N ARG A 616 21.53 6.86 9.77
CA ARG A 616 22.00 6.93 11.15
C ARG A 616 20.98 6.38 12.15
N SER A 617 21.44 5.70 13.21
CA SER A 617 20.61 5.27 14.34
C SER A 617 20.59 6.32 15.46
N MET A 618 19.88 6.07 16.55
CA MET A 618 19.88 6.95 17.72
C MET A 618 21.11 6.77 18.63
N ALA A 619 22.04 5.86 18.29
CA ALA A 619 23.30 5.74 19.02
C ALA A 619 24.17 6.98 18.78
N MET A 620 24.63 7.60 19.87
CA MET A 620 25.56 8.73 19.82
C MET A 620 26.99 8.26 20.05
N SER A 621 27.87 8.72 19.16
CA SER A 621 29.33 8.71 19.28
C SER A 621 29.84 10.13 19.52
N GLU A 622 31.15 10.32 19.69
CA GLU A 622 31.77 11.65 19.81
C GLU A 622 31.52 12.52 18.57
N ASP A 623 31.39 11.91 17.38
CA ASP A 623 31.20 12.57 16.09
C ASP A 623 29.71 12.73 15.67
N GLY A 624 28.78 12.47 16.59
CA GLY A 624 27.33 12.50 16.35
C GLY A 624 26.72 11.11 16.26
N PHE A 625 25.59 10.98 15.54
CA PHE A 625 24.91 9.68 15.47
C PHE A 625 25.62 8.68 14.56
N ASP A 626 25.56 7.41 14.96
CA ASP A 626 26.30 6.33 14.32
C ASP A 626 25.61 5.79 13.06
N SER A 627 26.43 5.37 12.09
CA SER A 627 25.95 4.72 10.86
C SER A 627 25.36 3.33 11.14
N ILE A 628 24.19 3.05 10.55
CA ILE A 628 23.44 1.80 10.79
C ILE A 628 24.21 0.54 10.36
N TYR A 629 25.08 0.64 9.35
CA TYR A 629 25.87 -0.50 8.87
C TYR A 629 26.83 -1.01 9.93
N LYS A 630 27.33 -0.15 10.84
CA LYS A 630 28.25 -0.56 11.92
C LYS A 630 27.56 -1.55 12.84
N THR A 631 26.34 -1.24 13.28
CA THR A 631 25.53 -2.17 14.06
C THR A 631 25.18 -3.43 13.28
N LEU A 632 24.86 -3.30 11.99
CA LEU A 632 24.48 -4.45 11.16
C LEU A 632 25.62 -5.46 10.99
N VAL A 633 26.81 -4.98 10.62
CA VAL A 633 27.99 -5.83 10.44
C VAL A 633 28.48 -6.41 11.77
N SER A 634 28.42 -5.65 12.87
CA SER A 634 28.74 -6.16 14.20
C SER A 634 27.82 -7.31 14.61
N THR A 635 26.50 -7.16 14.45
CA THR A 635 25.53 -8.23 14.71
C THR A 635 25.77 -9.45 13.83
N TYR A 636 26.11 -9.25 12.55
CA TYR A 636 26.46 -10.34 11.64
C TYR A 636 27.72 -11.10 12.08
N ILE A 637 28.79 -10.38 12.43
CA ILE A 637 30.04 -10.97 12.89
C ILE A 637 29.81 -11.79 14.17
N GLU A 638 29.07 -11.25 15.13
CA GLU A 638 28.75 -11.94 16.37
C GLU A 638 27.96 -13.24 16.14
N ARG A 639 26.96 -13.21 15.26
CA ARG A 639 26.17 -14.39 14.90
C ARG A 639 27.02 -15.46 14.20
N ILE A 640 27.88 -15.06 13.26
CA ILE A 640 28.83 -15.98 12.62
C ILE A 640 29.83 -16.54 13.63
N LEU A 641 30.32 -15.71 14.55
CA LEU A 641 31.22 -16.15 15.60
C LEU A 641 30.53 -17.18 16.48
N ARG A 642 29.32 -16.91 16.96
CA ARG A 642 28.51 -17.85 17.76
C ARG A 642 28.35 -19.20 17.06
N TYR A 643 27.97 -19.16 15.78
CA TYR A 643 27.78 -20.36 14.97
C TYR A 643 29.06 -21.18 14.83
N GLN A 644 30.14 -20.55 14.35
CA GLN A 644 31.37 -21.25 14.03
C GLN A 644 32.11 -21.74 15.27
N THR A 645 31.91 -21.06 16.39
CA THR A 645 32.54 -21.45 17.65
C THR A 645 31.71 -22.44 18.45
N GLY A 646 30.48 -22.73 18.03
CA GLY A 646 29.57 -23.61 18.75
C GLY A 646 29.18 -23.03 20.10
N ASP A 647 28.65 -21.79 20.07
CA ASP A 647 28.25 -21.00 21.24
C ASP A 647 29.44 -20.49 22.07
N PHE A 648 30.37 -19.79 21.41
CA PHE A 648 31.49 -19.08 22.03
C PHE A 648 32.46 -19.97 22.82
N LYS A 649 32.73 -21.19 22.34
CA LYS A 649 33.74 -22.07 22.94
C LYS A 649 35.15 -21.48 22.77
N HIS A 650 35.89 -21.42 23.88
CA HIS A 650 37.21 -20.79 23.97
C HIS A 650 38.17 -21.18 22.83
N GLU A 651 38.44 -22.48 22.63
CA GLU A 651 39.39 -22.97 21.62
C GLU A 651 38.98 -22.56 20.19
N ASN A 652 37.68 -22.54 19.92
CA ASN A 652 37.17 -22.18 18.61
C ASN A 652 37.22 -20.66 18.38
N ILE A 653 37.05 -19.84 19.42
CA ILE A 653 37.28 -18.39 19.33
C ILE A 653 38.73 -18.13 18.90
N VAL A 654 39.71 -18.73 19.57
CA VAL A 654 41.13 -18.56 19.20
C VAL A 654 41.37 -18.98 17.74
N ARG A 655 40.77 -20.09 17.30
CA ARG A 655 40.85 -20.53 15.90
C ARG A 655 40.19 -19.55 14.93
N PHE A 656 39.05 -18.96 15.29
CA PHE A 656 38.31 -18.01 14.46
C PHE A 656 39.15 -16.79 14.08
N PHE A 657 39.86 -16.23 15.07
CA PHE A 657 40.71 -15.04 14.92
C PHE A 657 42.17 -15.35 14.54
N SER A 658 42.54 -16.62 14.38
CA SER A 658 43.91 -17.01 14.03
C SER A 658 44.32 -16.56 12.61
N ASN A 659 45.63 -16.45 12.38
CA ASN A 659 46.20 -16.13 11.05
C ASN A 659 46.23 -17.34 10.08
N ASN A 660 45.58 -18.45 10.43
CA ASN A 660 45.50 -19.60 9.55
C ASN A 660 44.62 -19.26 8.33
N PRO A 661 45.04 -19.54 7.08
CA PRO A 661 44.24 -19.25 5.88
C PRO A 661 42.82 -19.83 5.90
N SER A 662 42.58 -20.90 6.67
CA SER A 662 41.27 -21.52 6.84
C SER A 662 40.37 -20.85 7.89
N SER A 663 40.91 -19.95 8.73
CA SER A 663 40.16 -19.20 9.72
C SER A 663 39.17 -18.24 9.07
N GLN A 664 38.11 -17.87 9.81
CA GLN A 664 37.09 -16.99 9.27
C GLN A 664 37.60 -15.56 9.10
N LYS A 665 38.39 -15.06 10.07
CA LYS A 665 39.06 -13.77 9.95
C LYS A 665 39.93 -13.70 8.69
N SER A 666 40.78 -14.71 8.46
CA SER A 666 41.65 -14.74 7.27
C SER A 666 40.87 -14.85 5.96
N LYS A 667 39.76 -15.59 5.93
CA LYS A 667 38.87 -15.62 4.76
C LYS A 667 38.26 -14.26 4.44
N TRP A 668 37.76 -13.55 5.46
CA TRP A 668 37.21 -12.21 5.29
C TRP A 668 38.29 -11.22 4.81
N LEU A 669 39.48 -11.22 5.42
CA LEU A 669 40.62 -10.40 5.01
C LEU A 669 41.07 -10.69 3.57
N GLY A 670 41.15 -11.97 3.18
CA GLY A 670 41.54 -12.39 1.83
C GLY A 670 40.53 -12.05 0.73
N SER A 671 39.31 -11.63 1.12
CA SER A 671 38.21 -11.30 0.22
C SER A 671 37.89 -9.81 0.13
N ARG A 672 38.81 -8.94 0.59
CA ARG A 672 38.73 -7.47 0.46
C ARG A 672 38.56 -7.02 -0.99
N GLY A 673 38.06 -5.80 -1.16
CA GLY A 673 37.92 -5.15 -2.47
C GLY A 673 36.54 -5.27 -3.13
N SER A 674 35.65 -6.13 -2.61
CA SER A 674 34.23 -6.12 -3.01
C SER A 674 33.42 -5.14 -2.16
N VAL A 675 32.38 -4.52 -2.73
CA VAL A 675 31.56 -3.53 -2.02
C VAL A 675 30.84 -4.11 -0.78
N ASN A 676 30.57 -5.41 -0.78
CA ASN A 676 29.94 -6.16 0.31
C ASN A 676 30.94 -7.05 1.07
N SER A 677 32.25 -6.74 1.01
CA SER A 677 33.23 -7.42 1.86
C SER A 677 32.91 -7.17 3.33
N ILE A 678 32.93 -8.21 4.17
CA ILE A 678 32.63 -8.10 5.61
C ILE A 678 33.67 -7.23 6.33
N ILE A 679 34.93 -7.29 5.89
CA ILE A 679 36.02 -6.42 6.31
C ILE A 679 36.46 -5.63 5.08
N GLN A 680 36.39 -4.30 5.12
CA GLN A 680 36.87 -3.42 4.05
C GLN A 680 38.29 -2.91 4.34
N ASP A 681 38.84 -2.11 3.42
CA ASP A 681 40.11 -1.42 3.64
C ASP A 681 39.93 -0.38 4.75
N GLY A 682 40.85 -0.35 5.73
CA GLY A 682 40.73 0.46 6.94
C GLY A 682 39.96 -0.19 8.08
N ASP A 683 39.30 -1.33 7.84
CA ASP A 683 38.67 -2.14 8.88
C ASP A 683 39.66 -3.19 9.45
N ASP A 684 39.55 -3.46 10.75
CA ASP A 684 40.25 -4.56 11.43
C ASP A 684 39.42 -5.12 12.57
N MET A 685 39.84 -6.27 13.11
CA MET A 685 39.14 -6.99 14.15
C MET A 685 40.16 -7.65 15.10
N SER A 686 40.14 -7.27 16.38
CA SER A 686 40.95 -7.88 17.45
C SER A 686 40.07 -8.51 18.52
N PHE A 687 40.67 -9.34 19.36
CA PHE A 687 40.00 -9.94 20.50
C PHE A 687 40.95 -10.06 21.69
N ILE A 688 40.38 -9.98 22.89
CA ILE A 688 41.06 -10.16 24.16
C ILE A 688 40.18 -11.06 25.02
N ILE A 689 40.72 -12.19 25.48
CA ILE A 689 40.03 -13.08 26.40
C ILE A 689 40.47 -12.74 27.82
N ASP A 690 39.51 -12.33 28.66
CA ASP A 690 39.72 -12.23 30.09
C ASP A 690 39.33 -13.55 30.77
N GLU A 691 40.36 -14.33 31.11
CA GLU A 691 40.19 -15.62 31.78
C GLU A 691 39.60 -15.51 33.19
N LYS A 692 39.65 -14.33 33.83
CA LYS A 692 39.09 -14.12 35.17
C LYS A 692 37.58 -13.93 35.15
N SER A 693 37.07 -13.17 34.18
CA SER A 693 35.64 -12.92 34.00
C SER A 693 34.96 -13.92 33.06
N ASN A 694 35.72 -14.78 32.39
CA ASN A 694 35.27 -15.64 31.28
C ASN A 694 34.59 -14.85 30.16
N MET A 695 35.03 -13.62 29.91
CA MET A 695 34.53 -12.78 28.82
C MET A 695 35.56 -12.67 27.70
N CYS A 696 35.08 -12.69 26.47
CA CYS A 696 35.86 -12.32 25.31
C CYS A 696 35.41 -10.93 24.86
N HIS A 697 36.33 -9.98 24.92
CA HIS A 697 36.16 -8.65 24.34
C HIS A 697 36.65 -8.70 22.89
N ILE A 698 35.85 -8.18 21.96
CA ILE A 698 36.16 -8.14 20.54
C ILE A 698 36.08 -6.68 20.10
N ASP A 699 37.17 -6.17 19.55
CA ASP A 699 37.23 -4.81 19.04
C ASP A 699 37.06 -4.86 17.53
N LEU A 700 36.01 -4.20 17.04
CA LEU A 700 35.74 -4.02 15.63
C LEU A 700 36.13 -2.61 15.23
N VAL A 701 37.16 -2.47 14.40
CA VAL A 701 37.62 -1.19 13.91
C VAL A 701 36.98 -0.92 12.55
N PHE A 702 36.27 0.21 12.44
CA PHE A 702 35.66 0.71 11.21
C PHE A 702 36.24 2.07 10.85
N ASN A 703 37.22 2.10 9.94
CA ASN A 703 37.89 3.34 9.51
C ASN A 703 38.33 4.23 10.70
N GLY A 704 38.95 3.63 11.71
CA GLY A 704 39.43 4.32 12.92
C GLY A 704 38.43 4.41 14.08
N ASN A 705 37.13 4.15 13.85
CA ASN A 705 36.14 4.05 14.93
C ASN A 705 36.12 2.64 15.51
N VAL A 706 36.34 2.51 16.82
CA VAL A 706 36.32 1.21 17.51
C VAL A 706 34.94 0.95 18.09
N LYS A 707 34.35 -0.21 17.78
CA LYS A 707 33.13 -0.72 18.38
C LYS A 707 33.45 -2.01 19.13
N ASN A 708 33.17 -2.02 20.43
CA ASN A 708 33.46 -3.15 21.29
C ASN A 708 32.25 -4.09 21.34
N LEU A 709 32.51 -5.39 21.25
CA LEU A 709 31.54 -6.45 21.51
C LEU A 709 32.04 -7.30 22.67
N GLU A 710 31.12 -7.73 23.53
CA GLU A 710 31.41 -8.60 24.65
C GLU A 710 30.61 -9.88 24.52
N VAL A 711 31.29 -11.02 24.58
CA VAL A 711 30.66 -12.34 24.54
C VAL A 711 31.13 -13.21 25.70
N MET A 712 30.21 -13.91 26.35
CA MET A 712 30.52 -14.82 27.43
C MET A 712 31.08 -16.14 26.86
N ILE A 713 32.19 -16.61 27.42
CA ILE A 713 32.87 -17.82 26.94
C ILE A 713 32.24 -19.05 27.59
N THR A 714 31.81 -20.01 26.76
CA THR A 714 31.34 -21.30 27.24
C THR A 714 32.53 -22.24 27.48
N LYS A 715 32.77 -22.62 28.75
CA LYS A 715 33.75 -23.66 29.07
C LYS A 715 33.19 -25.02 28.67
N GLY A 716 33.91 -25.76 27.82
CA GLY A 716 33.49 -27.09 27.40
C GLY A 716 33.33 -28.00 28.61
N THR A 717 32.13 -28.56 28.82
CA THR A 717 31.95 -29.73 29.67
C THR A 717 32.64 -30.91 28.97
N SER A 718 33.90 -31.15 29.32
CA SER A 718 34.52 -32.45 29.11
C SER A 718 33.68 -33.46 29.89
N SER A 719 32.94 -34.31 29.18
CA SER A 719 32.38 -35.53 29.73
C SER A 719 33.53 -36.37 30.30
N VAL A 720 33.73 -36.26 31.61
CA VAL A 720 34.57 -37.19 32.34
C VAL A 720 33.86 -38.53 32.21
N LYS A 721 34.46 -39.44 31.43
CA LYS A 721 34.16 -40.86 31.55
C LYS A 721 34.45 -41.26 33.00
N SER A 722 33.42 -41.68 33.70
CA SER A 722 33.52 -42.60 34.84
C SER A 722 32.30 -43.48 34.83
#